data_AF-A0A2U2ECQ3-F1
#
_entry.id   AF-A0A2U2ECQ3-F1
#
_cell.length_a   1.000
_cell.length_b   1.000
_cell.length_c   1.000
_cell.angle_alpha   90.00
_cell.angle_beta   90.00
_cell.angle_gamma   90.00
#
_symmetry.space_group_name_H-M   'P 1'
#
loop_
_entity.id
_entity.type
_entity.pdbx_description
1 polymer ?
#
loop_
_entity_poly.entity_id
_entity_poly.type
_entity_poly.pdbx_seq_one_letter_code
_entity_poly.pdbx_strand_id
1 'polypeptide(L)'
;MKKFKRLLALAMAVILSVPTIITTGMGTVPVKAAGDTVELTVSSESAKYAGYETHKMYAGGNYAYCIQPSKKTPKSGTFEKHYDVENYMAYAGDTSAAENLRHIAYYCWGAPGFDAKYFPATWYDGSAMNDDRYIALSHIILADAATYEGSEAMHGCNSSFKNWAYQNVLGFNTKGDLINEEAPRFKLTWQPVPSSFKIYVLDTGSTQKIMGYEYNPTGFLTLTKQSANASLTSGNSCYSLAGATYGVYSDAGCSTQVTTLTTDASGNAGTVSLNEGTYYYKELTAPSGYALDSTVGSINVTASQTSTVSVTDTPVNDPVRISINKIDSATGEAAQGGASLEGAEFTVKYYAGFYDAGNLPANATRTWVIKTKKITSGDKTAYIARLADDYKASGDDFYKLGNTAVLPLGTLSIEETKAPEGYKLDGAYLQVSGSSTKITGKYVTQITQNGNLASLKGGNEFSVADKIKRGDFKLTKIDTDNQNRMGDIPFRVTNKATGESHIIKTDENGYYSSESSWNAHSKNTNGGGAYDGLWFSTGDGKAAVDDSLGAMPYGDYTLEELSCDNNRGKILYKGEFSIRRDKVTVDIGTIENHSEPTPVITTQASDAKTQYQIIKPSADTDIVDKVTITDTMAGREYTITGTLMDKDTGEAVMVNGNPVTASQTFTSDGTKKVLDMHFNFDSSALGGKTVVVCEKLTYGDYVAATEEDMENKDQTIYFP
;
A
#
# COMPACT_ATOMS: atom_id res chain seq x y z
N MET A 1 53.71 40.28 -9.08
CA MET A 1 54.16 41.45 -9.87
C MET A 1 52.96 42.01 -10.65
N LYS A 2 52.69 43.32 -10.47
CA LYS A 2 51.92 44.26 -11.33
C LYS A 2 50.44 43.91 -11.62
N LYS A 3 49.45 44.47 -10.91
CA LYS A 3 48.84 45.85 -10.96
C LYS A 3 48.03 46.14 -12.24
N PHE A 4 46.70 46.34 -12.09
CA PHE A 4 45.82 47.46 -12.55
C PHE A 4 44.33 47.01 -12.52
N LYS A 5 43.52 47.25 -11.46
CA LYS A 5 42.63 48.40 -11.13
C LYS A 5 41.77 48.99 -12.28
N ARG A 6 40.43 48.85 -12.24
CA ARG A 6 39.43 49.82 -11.70
C ARG A 6 37.96 49.34 -11.82
N LEU A 7 37.20 49.54 -10.72
CA LEU A 7 35.77 49.88 -10.48
C LEU A 7 34.66 49.23 -11.37
N LEU A 8 33.52 48.74 -10.85
CA LEU A 8 32.56 49.36 -9.93
C LEU A 8 31.68 48.27 -9.26
N ALA A 9 31.03 48.62 -8.16
CA ALA A 9 30.33 47.75 -7.20
C ALA A 9 28.86 47.44 -7.56
N LEU A 10 28.37 46.28 -7.11
CA LEU A 10 27.01 46.13 -6.56
C LEU A 10 27.00 44.96 -5.57
N ALA A 11 26.67 45.24 -4.31
CA ALA A 11 26.69 44.30 -3.21
C ALA A 11 25.31 43.68 -2.99
N MET A 12 25.22 42.34 -3.05
CA MET A 12 24.21 41.53 -2.36
C MET A 12 24.87 40.95 -1.13
N ALA A 13 24.37 41.29 0.07
CA ALA A 13 24.83 40.69 1.32
C ALA A 13 23.66 39.99 2.00
N VAL A 14 23.78 38.66 2.02
CA VAL A 14 23.03 37.70 2.83
C VAL A 14 23.50 37.84 4.27
N ILE A 15 22.56 37.98 5.22
CA ILE A 15 22.84 37.95 6.66
C ILE A 15 22.43 36.58 7.19
N LEU A 16 23.43 35.81 7.63
CA LEU A 16 23.30 34.64 8.49
C LEU A 16 23.68 35.06 9.91
N SER A 17 22.75 34.88 10.84
CA SER A 17 22.94 34.93 12.29
C SER A 17 23.37 33.55 12.81
N VAL A 18 24.29 33.48 13.79
CA VAL A 18 24.11 32.99 15.20
C VAL A 18 25.40 33.36 16.03
N PRO A 19 25.52 33.16 17.36
CA PRO A 19 25.60 34.25 18.35
C PRO A 19 26.92 34.33 19.18
N THR A 20 27.06 35.47 19.89
CA THR A 20 27.80 35.87 21.13
C THR A 20 28.86 34.92 21.75
N ILE A 21 29.95 35.33 22.42
CA ILE A 21 30.17 36.27 23.56
C ILE A 21 31.70 36.55 23.67
N ILE A 22 32.14 37.74 24.09
CA ILE A 22 33.04 38.03 25.25
C ILE A 22 33.51 39.50 25.21
N THR A 23 33.34 40.11 26.37
CA THR A 23 33.67 41.43 26.89
C THR A 23 35.13 41.87 26.72
N THR A 24 35.38 43.17 26.49
CA THR A 24 36.09 44.07 27.44
C THR A 24 36.01 45.51 26.94
N GLY A 25 35.80 46.46 27.86
CA GLY A 25 35.44 47.84 27.57
C GLY A 25 36.56 48.75 27.07
N MET A 26 36.13 49.83 26.43
CA MET A 26 36.78 51.13 26.42
C MET A 26 35.70 52.17 26.08
N GLY A 27 35.68 53.26 26.83
CA GLY A 27 34.62 54.27 26.79
C GLY A 27 34.39 54.84 25.41
N THR A 28 33.13 54.82 24.99
CA THR A 28 32.62 55.59 23.87
C THR A 28 31.70 56.67 24.41
N VAL A 29 32.02 57.91 24.08
CA VAL A 29 31.14 59.09 24.20
C VAL A 29 29.76 58.70 23.63
N PRO A 30 28.63 58.94 24.33
CA PRO A 30 27.33 58.61 23.79
C PRO A 30 27.03 59.55 22.62
N VAL A 31 26.98 59.00 21.41
CA VAL A 31 26.31 59.64 20.28
C VAL A 31 24.82 59.49 20.57
N LYS A 32 24.14 60.60 20.90
CA LYS A 32 22.68 60.66 21.10
C LYS A 32 22.02 60.06 19.85
N ALA A 33 21.31 58.94 20.00
CA ALA A 33 20.43 58.43 18.94
C ALA A 33 19.46 59.55 18.55
N ALA A 34 19.08 59.64 17.28
CA ALA A 34 18.03 60.57 16.83
C ALA A 34 16.82 60.36 17.73
N GLY A 35 16.42 61.42 18.46
CA GLY A 35 15.39 61.35 19.49
C GLY A 35 14.07 60.85 18.90
N ASP A 36 13.34 60.05 19.66
CA ASP A 36 12.01 59.59 19.28
C ASP A 36 11.06 60.80 19.28
N THR A 37 10.76 61.36 18.10
CA THR A 37 9.97 62.60 17.97
C THR A 37 8.53 62.35 17.57
N VAL A 38 7.62 63.26 17.93
CA VAL A 38 6.22 63.24 17.53
C VAL A 38 5.75 64.63 17.07
N GLU A 39 4.82 64.68 16.13
CA GLU A 39 4.15 65.92 15.72
C GLU A 39 3.08 66.31 16.75
N LEU A 40 3.22 67.50 17.33
CA LEU A 40 2.20 68.17 18.13
C LEU A 40 1.41 69.14 17.23
N THR A 41 0.11 68.92 17.14
CA THR A 41 -0.85 69.80 16.49
C THR A 41 -1.65 70.55 17.55
N VAL A 42 -1.55 71.88 17.56
CA VAL A 42 -2.35 72.77 18.40
C VAL A 42 -3.51 73.33 17.57
N SER A 43 -4.74 72.98 17.94
CA SER A 43 -5.95 73.41 17.23
C SER A 43 -6.29 74.88 17.50
N SER A 44 -6.95 75.52 16.54
CA SER A 44 -7.61 76.82 16.76
C SER A 44 -8.84 76.72 17.67
N GLU A 45 -9.37 75.51 17.90
CA GLU A 45 -10.44 75.26 18.86
C GLU A 45 -9.90 75.17 20.29
N SER A 46 -10.70 75.66 21.23
CA SER A 46 -10.44 75.60 22.67
C SER A 46 -11.56 74.89 23.42
N ALA A 47 -11.22 74.21 24.52
CA ALA A 47 -12.17 73.76 25.52
C ALA A 47 -12.26 74.83 26.61
N LYS A 48 -13.48 75.35 26.83
CA LYS A 48 -13.72 76.49 27.73
C LYS A 48 -13.93 76.05 29.16
N TYR A 49 -13.27 76.75 30.06
CA TYR A 49 -13.42 76.60 31.51
C TYR A 49 -14.37 77.69 32.01
N ALA A 50 -14.70 77.61 33.29
CA ALA A 50 -15.44 78.64 33.98
C ALA A 50 -14.59 79.93 34.17
N GLY A 51 -14.29 80.64 33.08
CA GLY A 51 -13.48 81.88 33.04
C GLY A 51 -12.11 81.78 32.36
N TYR A 52 -11.75 80.62 31.81
CA TYR A 52 -10.48 80.38 31.11
C TYR A 52 -10.69 79.43 29.92
N GLU A 53 -9.65 79.06 29.18
CA GLU A 53 -9.73 78.06 28.12
C GLU A 53 -8.37 77.37 27.90
N THR A 54 -8.39 76.12 27.41
CA THR A 54 -7.21 75.46 26.85
C THR A 54 -7.43 75.15 25.39
N HIS A 55 -6.37 75.22 24.58
CA HIS A 55 -6.44 74.74 23.20
C HIS A 55 -6.54 73.21 23.17
N LYS A 56 -7.28 72.68 22.20
CA LYS A 56 -7.26 71.24 21.91
C LYS A 56 -5.93 70.89 21.24
N MET A 57 -5.24 69.87 21.73
CA MET A 57 -3.91 69.50 21.27
C MET A 57 -3.87 68.02 20.95
N TYR A 58 -3.09 67.65 19.94
CA TYR A 58 -2.94 66.26 19.51
C TYR A 58 -1.46 65.95 19.27
N ALA A 59 -0.96 64.86 19.84
CA ALA A 59 0.39 64.38 19.62
C ALA A 59 0.32 63.03 18.89
N GLY A 60 0.80 62.98 17.64
CA GLY A 60 0.76 61.76 16.83
C GLY A 60 -0.67 61.26 16.53
N GLY A 61 -1.64 62.20 16.49
CA GLY A 61 -3.06 61.90 16.29
C GLY A 61 -3.85 61.58 17.57
N ASN A 62 -3.17 61.25 18.68
CA ASN A 62 -3.79 61.07 19.99
C ASN A 62 -4.04 62.40 20.69
N TYR A 63 -5.05 62.50 21.55
CA TYR A 63 -5.28 63.73 22.33
C TYR A 63 -4.10 63.99 23.28
N ALA A 64 -3.71 65.25 23.45
CA ALA A 64 -2.60 65.64 24.29
C ALA A 64 -3.02 66.76 25.25
N TYR A 65 -2.43 66.79 26.44
CA TYR A 65 -2.88 67.62 27.55
C TYR A 65 -1.75 68.53 28.02
N CYS A 66 -2.03 69.81 28.22
CA CYS A 66 -1.10 70.66 28.96
C CYS A 66 -1.11 70.27 30.44
N ILE A 67 0.08 70.27 31.05
CA ILE A 67 0.27 70.00 32.48
C ILE A 67 0.79 71.23 33.25
N GLN A 68 0.88 72.40 32.60
CA GLN A 68 1.32 73.68 33.21
C GLN A 68 0.44 74.87 32.76
N PRO A 69 -0.83 74.93 33.18
CA PRO A 69 -1.84 75.81 32.57
C PRO A 69 -1.54 77.32 32.62
N SER A 70 -0.75 77.82 33.57
CA SER A 70 -0.36 79.24 33.60
C SER A 70 0.59 79.67 32.49
N LYS A 71 1.27 78.72 31.83
CA LYS A 71 2.19 79.03 30.74
C LYS A 71 1.44 79.23 29.42
N LYS A 72 2.08 79.90 28.47
CA LYS A 72 1.52 80.12 27.13
C LYS A 72 1.46 78.80 26.36
N THR A 73 0.38 78.58 25.63
CA THR A 73 0.24 77.44 24.70
C THR A 73 1.38 77.43 23.69
N PRO A 74 2.04 76.28 23.44
CA PRO A 74 3.07 76.15 22.41
C PRO A 74 2.47 76.34 21.00
N LYS A 75 3.34 76.53 20.00
CA LYS A 75 2.95 76.39 18.58
C LYS A 75 3.02 74.92 18.19
N SER A 76 2.26 74.53 17.16
CA SER A 76 2.43 73.22 16.51
C SER A 76 3.86 73.02 16.03
N GLY A 77 4.33 71.78 16.04
CA GLY A 77 5.68 71.43 15.61
C GLY A 77 6.07 70.01 16.00
N THR A 78 7.29 69.62 15.65
CA THR A 78 7.86 68.31 16.01
C THR A 78 8.67 68.44 17.30
N PHE A 79 8.36 67.61 18.29
CA PHE A 79 9.00 67.64 19.61
C PHE A 79 9.56 66.26 19.98
N GLU A 80 10.62 66.23 20.80
CA GLU A 80 11.18 65.01 21.37
C GLU A 80 10.22 64.44 22.42
N LYS A 81 9.96 63.13 22.38
CA LYS A 81 9.20 62.42 23.41
C LYS A 81 10.12 62.11 24.59
N HIS A 82 9.79 62.64 25.76
CA HIS A 82 10.47 62.34 27.01
C HIS A 82 9.65 61.31 27.82
N TYR A 83 10.12 60.06 27.84
CA TYR A 83 9.48 58.97 28.59
C TYR A 83 9.94 58.90 30.05
N ASP A 84 11.00 59.63 30.41
CA ASP A 84 11.45 59.89 31.78
C ASP A 84 10.55 60.93 32.46
N VAL A 85 9.26 60.63 32.48
CA VAL A 85 8.20 61.55 32.94
C VAL A 85 8.43 62.04 34.36
N GLU A 86 9.05 61.24 35.22
CA GLU A 86 9.43 61.61 36.58
C GLU A 86 10.27 62.89 36.66
N ASN A 87 11.07 63.22 35.63
CA ASN A 87 11.88 64.43 35.59
C ASN A 87 11.06 65.71 35.32
N TYR A 88 9.79 65.55 34.95
CA TYR A 88 8.88 66.64 34.56
C TYR A 88 7.73 66.84 35.56
N MET A 89 7.72 66.09 36.65
CA MET A 89 6.78 66.26 37.77
C MET A 89 7.19 67.46 38.64
N ALA A 90 6.34 67.83 39.60
CA ALA A 90 6.59 68.91 40.57
C ALA A 90 7.94 68.76 41.27
N TYR A 91 8.29 67.52 41.62
CA TYR A 91 9.58 67.12 42.14
C TYR A 91 10.25 66.19 41.12
N ALA A 92 11.32 66.68 40.50
CA ALA A 92 12.05 65.91 39.49
C ALA A 92 12.60 64.60 40.08
N GLY A 93 12.35 63.49 39.41
CA GLY A 93 12.72 62.14 39.84
C GLY A 93 11.65 61.40 40.64
N ASP A 94 10.46 62.00 40.85
CA ASP A 94 9.35 61.33 41.55
C ASP A 94 8.64 60.30 40.64
N THR A 95 9.10 59.05 40.74
CA THR A 95 8.54 57.92 39.98
C THR A 95 7.11 57.59 40.40
N SER A 96 6.73 57.87 41.65
CA SER A 96 5.37 57.63 42.13
C SER A 96 4.39 58.65 41.54
N ALA A 97 4.79 59.92 41.44
CA ALA A 97 4.01 60.95 40.76
C ALA A 97 3.84 60.64 39.26
N ALA A 98 4.91 60.20 38.59
CA ALA A 98 4.85 59.81 37.17
C ALA A 98 3.91 58.60 36.94
N GLU A 99 3.97 57.58 37.80
CA GLU A 99 3.06 56.44 37.71
C GLU A 99 1.61 56.84 38.01
N ASN A 100 1.36 57.69 39.02
CA ASN A 100 0.02 58.21 39.30
C ASN A 100 -0.53 59.00 38.10
N LEU A 101 0.30 59.85 37.48
CA LEU A 101 -0.07 60.60 36.29
C LEU A 101 -0.43 59.66 35.13
N ARG A 102 0.33 58.57 34.94
CA ARG A 102 0.04 57.53 33.95
C ARG A 102 -1.30 56.85 34.22
N HIS A 103 -1.59 56.52 35.47
CA HIS A 103 -2.86 55.89 35.86
C HIS A 103 -4.04 56.78 35.52
N ILE A 104 -3.96 58.04 35.94
CA ILE A 104 -4.98 59.05 35.66
C ILE A 104 -5.15 59.28 34.15
N ALA A 105 -4.05 59.45 33.42
CA ALA A 105 -4.06 59.77 31.99
C ALA A 105 -4.79 58.73 31.14
N TYR A 106 -4.73 57.45 31.50
CA TYR A 106 -5.43 56.39 30.77
C TYR A 106 -6.96 56.58 30.76
N TYR A 107 -7.52 57.16 31.83
CA TYR A 107 -8.96 57.37 32.00
C TYR A 107 -9.42 58.80 31.65
N CYS A 108 -8.50 59.67 31.22
CA CYS A 108 -8.81 61.02 30.77
C CYS A 108 -9.45 61.03 29.38
N TRP A 109 -10.26 62.04 29.09
CA TRP A 109 -11.01 62.16 27.84
C TRP A 109 -10.09 62.12 26.62
N GLY A 110 -10.36 61.21 25.69
CA GLY A 110 -9.53 60.97 24.51
C GLY A 110 -8.58 59.78 24.66
N ALA A 111 -8.22 59.40 25.89
CA ALA A 111 -7.43 58.20 26.15
C ALA A 111 -8.29 56.92 26.13
N PRO A 112 -7.69 55.72 25.91
CA PRO A 112 -8.44 54.49 25.65
C PRO A 112 -9.32 54.01 26.81
N GLY A 113 -9.01 54.39 28.05
CA GLY A 113 -9.75 54.00 29.24
C GLY A 113 -10.89 54.94 29.63
N PHE A 114 -11.11 56.04 28.91
CA PHE A 114 -12.11 57.04 29.29
C PHE A 114 -13.51 56.44 29.47
N ASP A 115 -14.13 56.72 30.61
CA ASP A 115 -15.51 56.38 30.93
C ASP A 115 -16.13 57.52 31.74
N ALA A 116 -17.24 58.08 31.25
CA ALA A 116 -17.93 59.20 31.86
C ALA A 116 -18.34 58.94 33.32
N LYS A 117 -18.51 57.67 33.73
CA LYS A 117 -18.87 57.31 35.11
C LYS A 117 -17.83 57.75 36.15
N TYR A 118 -16.57 57.96 35.73
CA TYR A 118 -15.52 58.40 36.63
C TYR A 118 -15.56 59.91 36.91
N PHE A 119 -16.33 60.68 36.14
CA PHE A 119 -16.42 62.13 36.25
C PHE A 119 -17.73 62.58 36.91
N PRO A 120 -17.83 63.83 37.41
CA PRO A 120 -19.08 64.36 37.95
C PRO A 120 -20.23 64.26 36.94
N ALA A 121 -21.43 63.92 37.41
CA ALA A 121 -22.61 63.76 36.55
C ALA A 121 -23.10 65.07 35.91
N THR A 122 -22.83 66.20 36.56
CA THR A 122 -23.16 67.56 36.10
C THR A 122 -21.98 68.49 36.30
N TRP A 123 -21.99 69.60 35.56
CA TRP A 123 -21.04 70.69 35.70
C TRP A 123 -21.29 71.50 36.97
N TYR A 124 -20.36 72.39 37.34
CA TYR A 124 -20.42 73.14 38.60
C TYR A 124 -21.67 74.04 38.77
N ASP A 125 -22.33 74.39 37.66
CA ASP A 125 -23.58 75.17 37.62
C ASP A 125 -24.84 74.30 37.47
N GLY A 126 -24.70 72.97 37.53
CA GLY A 126 -25.77 71.99 37.40
C GLY A 126 -26.10 71.58 35.95
N SER A 127 -25.48 72.18 34.94
CA SER A 127 -25.74 71.82 33.54
C SER A 127 -25.05 70.52 33.11
N ALA A 128 -25.50 69.89 32.02
CA ALA A 128 -25.07 68.55 31.60
C ALA A 128 -23.60 68.50 31.12
N MET A 129 -22.86 67.43 31.46
CA MET A 129 -21.51 67.24 30.95
C MET A 129 -21.48 67.09 29.41
N ASN A 130 -20.36 67.48 28.80
CA ASN A 130 -20.08 67.33 27.37
C ASN A 130 -18.56 67.17 27.15
N ASP A 131 -18.12 66.95 25.91
CA ASP A 131 -16.71 66.69 25.59
C ASP A 131 -15.78 67.82 26.06
N ASP A 132 -16.10 69.09 25.80
CA ASP A 132 -15.27 70.22 26.24
C ASP A 132 -15.13 70.27 27.78
N ARG A 133 -16.18 69.86 28.52
CA ARG A 133 -16.14 69.78 29.99
C ARG A 133 -15.27 68.61 30.45
N TYR A 134 -15.35 67.44 29.81
CA TYR A 134 -14.47 66.32 30.14
C TYR A 134 -13.01 66.60 29.79
N ILE A 135 -12.76 67.30 28.68
CA ILE A 135 -11.43 67.85 28.34
C ILE A 135 -10.94 68.78 29.44
N ALA A 136 -11.76 69.75 29.85
CA ALA A 136 -11.41 70.71 30.90
C ALA A 136 -11.06 70.03 32.22
N LEU A 137 -11.87 69.07 32.67
CA LEU A 137 -11.57 68.31 33.88
C LEU A 137 -10.32 67.45 33.73
N SER A 138 -10.16 66.75 32.60
CA SER A 138 -8.97 65.93 32.33
C SER A 138 -7.69 66.77 32.39
N HIS A 139 -7.71 67.95 31.78
CA HIS A 139 -6.60 68.90 31.84
C HIS A 139 -6.30 69.37 33.26
N ILE A 140 -7.31 69.76 34.03
CA ILE A 140 -7.14 70.18 35.43
C ILE A 140 -6.58 69.04 36.28
N ILE A 141 -7.14 67.84 36.14
CA ILE A 141 -6.73 66.66 36.91
C ILE A 141 -5.26 66.31 36.61
N LEU A 142 -4.88 66.29 35.33
CA LEU A 142 -3.52 65.97 34.90
C LEU A 142 -2.51 67.06 35.27
N ALA A 143 -2.90 68.33 35.15
CA ALA A 143 -2.08 69.44 35.61
C ALA A 143 -1.85 69.38 37.12
N ASP A 144 -2.90 69.17 37.93
CA ASP A 144 -2.78 69.01 39.39
C ASP A 144 -1.95 67.78 39.77
N ALA A 145 -2.13 66.65 39.08
CA ALA A 145 -1.35 65.45 39.31
C ALA A 145 0.14 65.63 38.99
N ALA A 146 0.46 66.42 37.97
CA ALA A 146 1.83 66.70 37.58
C ALA A 146 2.50 67.77 38.47
N THR A 147 1.77 68.79 38.92
CA THR A 147 2.33 69.95 39.65
C THR A 147 2.11 69.91 41.17
N TYR A 148 1.19 69.08 41.67
CA TYR A 148 0.66 69.13 43.04
C TYR A 148 0.11 70.50 43.46
N GLU A 149 -0.28 71.33 42.48
CA GLU A 149 -0.80 72.68 42.71
C GLU A 149 -2.16 72.87 42.04
N GLY A 150 -3.24 72.58 42.76
CA GLY A 150 -4.60 72.74 42.23
C GLY A 150 -4.94 74.17 41.82
N SER A 151 -4.30 75.18 42.43
CA SER A 151 -4.44 76.58 42.02
C SER A 151 -3.84 76.85 40.65
N GLU A 152 -2.75 76.15 40.32
CA GLU A 152 -2.09 76.24 39.01
C GLU A 152 -2.86 75.43 37.96
N ALA A 153 -3.32 74.24 38.33
CA ALA A 153 -4.17 73.41 37.47
C ALA A 153 -5.44 74.13 37.01
N MET A 154 -5.99 74.98 37.88
CA MET A 154 -7.19 75.80 37.63
C MET A 154 -6.87 77.27 37.35
N HIS A 155 -5.69 77.56 36.77
CA HIS A 155 -5.31 78.90 36.38
C HIS A 155 -6.42 79.59 35.56
N GLY A 156 -6.70 80.86 35.84
CA GLY A 156 -7.73 81.64 35.15
C GLY A 156 -9.20 81.31 35.49
N CYS A 157 -9.50 80.18 36.15
CA CYS A 157 -10.88 79.84 36.51
C CYS A 157 -11.46 80.74 37.62
N ASN A 158 -12.78 80.97 37.59
CA ASN A 158 -13.50 81.72 38.61
C ASN A 158 -13.60 80.96 39.95
N SER A 159 -13.84 81.69 41.03
CA SER A 159 -13.81 81.13 42.40
C SER A 159 -14.88 80.07 42.66
N SER A 160 -16.08 80.20 42.09
CA SER A 160 -17.17 79.24 42.27
C SER A 160 -16.81 77.88 41.69
N PHE A 161 -16.22 77.85 40.49
CA PHE A 161 -15.73 76.62 39.88
C PHE A 161 -14.56 76.03 40.65
N LYS A 162 -13.59 76.84 41.10
CA LYS A 162 -12.45 76.36 41.88
C LYS A 162 -12.89 75.64 43.16
N ASN A 163 -13.81 76.24 43.91
CA ASN A 163 -14.34 75.63 45.14
C ASN A 163 -15.04 74.29 44.84
N TRP A 164 -15.83 74.24 43.77
CA TRP A 164 -16.49 73.00 43.34
C TRP A 164 -15.49 71.93 42.88
N ALA A 165 -14.48 72.32 42.10
CA ALA A 165 -13.50 71.40 41.51
C ALA A 165 -12.54 70.82 42.56
N TYR A 166 -12.13 71.58 43.58
CA TYR A 166 -11.37 71.02 44.71
C TYR A 166 -12.11 69.85 45.37
N GLN A 167 -13.43 69.98 45.60
CA GLN A 167 -14.24 68.93 46.21
C GLN A 167 -14.59 67.80 45.24
N ASN A 168 -15.03 68.11 44.02
CA ASN A 168 -15.71 67.15 43.13
C ASN A 168 -14.83 66.61 42.00
N VAL A 169 -13.67 67.22 41.75
CA VAL A 169 -12.76 66.88 40.65
C VAL A 169 -11.40 66.42 41.18
N LEU A 170 -10.78 67.23 42.05
CA LEU A 170 -9.47 66.95 42.62
C LEU A 170 -9.54 66.05 43.86
N GLY A 171 -10.48 66.32 44.76
CA GLY A 171 -10.64 65.60 46.02
C GLY A 171 -9.69 66.05 47.12
N PHE A 172 -8.91 67.12 46.88
CA PHE A 172 -7.97 67.69 47.84
C PHE A 172 -8.33 69.14 48.14
N ASN A 173 -8.13 69.58 49.39
CA ASN A 173 -8.24 71.01 49.73
C ASN A 173 -6.97 71.77 49.32
N THR A 174 -6.93 73.09 49.55
CA THR A 174 -5.78 73.94 49.23
C THR A 174 -4.52 73.67 50.06
N LYS A 175 -4.62 72.86 51.12
CA LYS A 175 -3.48 72.40 51.94
C LYS A 175 -2.95 71.03 51.49
N GLY A 176 -3.60 70.39 50.51
CA GLY A 176 -3.28 69.04 50.05
C GLY A 176 -3.93 67.92 50.87
N ASP A 177 -4.84 68.23 51.81
CA ASP A 177 -5.55 67.18 52.56
C ASP A 177 -6.64 66.57 51.69
N LEU A 178 -6.77 65.24 51.72
CA LEU A 178 -7.85 64.52 51.03
C LEU A 178 -9.20 64.84 51.71
N ILE A 179 -10.14 65.36 50.92
CA ILE A 179 -11.49 65.77 51.35
C ILE A 179 -12.62 65.03 50.60
N ASN A 180 -12.29 64.32 49.53
CA ASN A 180 -13.24 63.47 48.79
C ASN A 180 -12.49 62.37 48.02
N GLU A 181 -12.61 61.13 48.46
CA GLU A 181 -12.03 59.98 47.80
C GLU A 181 -12.73 59.61 46.47
N GLU A 182 -13.99 60.02 46.28
CA GLU A 182 -14.75 59.74 45.05
C GLU A 182 -14.44 60.71 43.91
N ALA A 183 -13.60 61.73 44.17
CA ALA A 183 -13.18 62.68 43.17
C ALA A 183 -12.27 62.01 42.12
N PRO A 184 -12.48 62.28 40.81
CA PRO A 184 -11.72 61.69 39.69
C PRO A 184 -10.21 61.65 39.90
N ARG A 185 -9.59 62.76 40.29
CA ARG A 185 -8.12 62.85 40.45
C ARG A 185 -7.56 61.93 41.53
N PHE A 186 -8.33 61.66 42.59
CA PHE A 186 -7.90 60.71 43.61
C PHE A 186 -8.18 59.28 43.16
N LYS A 187 -9.44 58.95 42.83
CA LYS A 187 -9.83 57.56 42.55
C LYS A 187 -9.15 56.95 41.32
N LEU A 188 -8.88 57.75 40.29
CA LEU A 188 -8.23 57.27 39.06
C LEU A 188 -6.77 56.87 39.28
N THR A 189 -6.14 57.37 40.34
CA THR A 189 -4.76 56.98 40.75
C THR A 189 -4.66 55.50 41.10
N TRP A 190 -5.78 54.86 41.44
CA TRP A 190 -5.83 53.46 41.90
C TRP A 190 -6.49 52.53 40.89
N GLN A 191 -6.87 53.03 39.71
CA GLN A 191 -7.52 52.22 38.68
C GLN A 191 -6.47 51.47 37.82
N PRO A 192 -6.74 50.22 37.43
CA PRO A 192 -5.75 49.38 36.74
C PRO A 192 -5.49 49.86 35.31
N VAL A 193 -4.25 50.21 34.99
CA VAL A 193 -3.86 50.63 33.64
C VAL A 193 -3.05 49.56 32.90
N PRO A 194 -3.39 49.22 31.64
CA PRO A 194 -2.63 48.26 30.85
C PRO A 194 -1.17 48.66 30.73
N SER A 195 -0.23 47.72 30.93
CA SER A 195 1.22 47.97 30.85
C SER A 195 1.67 48.53 29.49
N SER A 196 0.92 48.27 28.42
CA SER A 196 1.16 48.82 27.08
C SER A 196 0.78 50.29 26.91
N PHE A 197 0.06 50.88 27.87
CA PHE A 197 -0.20 52.32 27.89
C PHE A 197 1.02 53.05 28.46
N LYS A 198 1.61 53.94 27.68
CA LYS A 198 2.75 54.76 28.06
C LYS A 198 2.39 56.22 27.91
N ILE A 199 2.91 57.04 28.80
CA ILE A 199 2.85 58.50 28.68
C ILE A 199 4.26 59.04 28.40
N TYR A 200 4.31 60.20 27.75
CA TYR A 200 5.53 60.96 27.52
C TYR A 200 5.24 62.44 27.67
N VAL A 201 6.27 63.22 27.97
CA VAL A 201 6.20 64.68 28.02
C VAL A 201 6.92 65.28 26.81
N LEU A 202 6.34 66.32 26.23
CA LEU A 202 6.96 67.19 25.26
C LEU A 202 7.39 68.45 26.00
N ASP A 203 8.71 68.63 26.17
CA ASP A 203 9.26 69.86 26.72
C ASP A 203 9.32 70.92 25.61
N THR A 204 8.41 71.89 25.68
CA THR A 204 8.28 72.95 24.68
C THR A 204 9.12 74.19 25.04
N GLY A 205 9.97 74.10 26.07
CA GLY A 205 10.84 75.18 26.54
C GLY A 205 10.09 76.20 27.40
N SER A 206 9.91 77.42 26.90
CA SER A 206 9.29 78.52 27.69
C SER A 206 7.76 78.45 27.78
N THR A 207 7.13 77.59 26.99
CA THR A 207 5.68 77.37 26.91
C THR A 207 5.21 76.19 27.77
N GLN A 208 3.93 75.84 27.69
CA GLN A 208 3.35 74.71 28.43
C GLN A 208 4.04 73.39 28.06
N LYS A 209 4.37 72.57 29.06
CA LYS A 209 4.71 71.16 28.81
C LYS A 209 3.45 70.39 28.46
N ILE A 210 3.55 69.53 27.45
CA ILE A 210 2.42 68.77 26.93
C ILE A 210 2.66 67.29 27.22
N MET A 211 1.70 66.64 27.87
CA MET A 211 1.69 65.20 28.05
C MET A 211 0.92 64.55 26.88
N GLY A 212 1.57 63.60 26.22
CA GLY A 212 0.96 62.71 25.24
C GLY A 212 1.05 61.26 25.69
N TYR A 213 0.38 60.36 24.96
CA TYR A 213 0.38 58.94 25.26
C TYR A 213 0.50 58.06 24.01
N GLU A 214 0.91 56.81 24.24
CA GLU A 214 0.93 55.72 23.28
C GLU A 214 0.25 54.49 23.89
N TYR A 215 -0.55 53.79 23.09
CA TYR A 215 -1.22 52.58 23.50
C TYR A 215 -1.19 51.54 22.39
N ASN A 216 -0.36 50.51 22.58
CA ASN A 216 -0.26 49.37 21.66
C ASN A 216 -0.60 48.10 22.44
N PRO A 217 -1.90 47.81 22.69
CA PRO A 217 -2.29 46.61 23.41
C PRO A 217 -1.72 45.37 22.72
N THR A 218 -1.23 44.44 23.52
CA THR A 218 -0.70 43.16 23.02
C THR A 218 -1.57 42.02 23.52
N GLY A 219 -1.72 41.02 22.67
CA GLY A 219 -2.21 39.70 23.02
C GLY A 219 -1.15 38.65 22.75
N PHE A 220 -1.51 37.40 22.99
CA PHE A 220 -0.64 36.25 22.82
C PHE A 220 -1.16 35.36 21.70
N LEU A 221 -0.26 34.81 20.90
CA LEU A 221 -0.57 33.82 19.87
C LEU A 221 0.21 32.53 20.15
N THR A 222 -0.45 31.39 20.00
CA THR A 222 0.17 30.07 20.01
C THR A 222 -0.51 29.16 18.97
N LEU A 223 0.07 27.98 18.74
CA LEU A 223 -0.39 27.02 17.75
C LEU A 223 -0.30 25.60 18.31
N THR A 224 -1.31 24.78 18.04
CA THR A 224 -1.33 23.34 18.30
C THR A 224 -1.52 22.57 16.99
N LYS A 225 -0.73 21.51 16.82
CA LYS A 225 -0.69 20.69 15.61
C LYS A 225 -1.04 19.25 15.92
N GLN A 226 -1.84 18.63 15.05
CA GLN A 226 -2.22 17.23 15.15
C GLN A 226 -2.03 16.50 13.82
N SER A 227 -2.03 15.18 13.87
CA SER A 227 -2.11 14.35 12.67
C SER A 227 -3.54 14.28 12.16
N ALA A 228 -3.77 14.52 10.87
CA ALA A 228 -5.08 14.31 10.24
C ALA A 228 -5.50 12.82 10.21
N ASN A 229 -4.55 11.88 10.39
CA ASN A 229 -4.85 10.45 10.49
C ASN A 229 -3.91 9.74 11.49
N ALA A 230 -4.29 9.79 12.77
CA ALA A 230 -3.52 9.20 13.87
C ALA A 230 -3.34 7.67 13.77
N SER A 231 -4.17 6.96 13.00
CA SER A 231 -4.07 5.50 12.84
C SER A 231 -2.85 5.06 12.03
N LEU A 232 -2.30 5.94 11.19
CA LEU A 232 -1.08 5.70 10.42
C LEU A 232 0.19 6.07 11.20
N THR A 233 0.07 7.00 12.16
CA THR A 233 1.22 7.67 12.79
C THR A 233 1.42 7.29 14.25
N SER A 234 0.39 6.85 14.96
CA SER A 234 0.50 6.46 16.38
C SER A 234 1.50 5.33 16.59
N GLY A 235 2.47 5.56 17.49
CA GLY A 235 3.51 4.58 17.81
C GLY A 235 4.54 4.38 16.68
N ASN A 236 4.55 5.24 15.66
CA ASN A 236 5.48 5.15 14.55
C ASN A 236 6.52 6.28 14.58
N SER A 237 7.77 5.92 14.87
CA SER A 237 8.88 6.86 15.00
C SER A 237 9.29 7.54 13.70
N CYS A 238 8.74 7.13 12.55
CA CYS A 238 8.94 7.82 11.27
C CYS A 238 8.14 9.13 11.17
N TYR A 239 7.18 9.34 12.06
CA TYR A 239 6.35 10.54 12.13
C TYR A 239 6.67 11.34 13.39
N SER A 240 6.74 12.66 13.26
CA SER A 240 6.90 13.58 14.38
C SER A 240 5.97 14.77 14.20
N LEU A 241 5.46 15.32 15.30
CA LEU A 241 4.80 16.62 15.29
C LEU A 241 5.79 17.77 15.56
N ALA A 242 7.02 17.46 15.97
CA ALA A 242 8.06 18.45 16.24
C ALA A 242 8.67 19.00 14.94
N GLY A 243 9.07 20.27 14.99
CA GLY A 243 9.83 20.92 13.93
C GLY A 243 8.98 21.44 12.78
N ALA A 244 7.64 21.40 12.88
CA ALA A 244 6.79 22.13 11.96
C ALA A 244 6.99 23.64 12.21
N THR A 245 7.25 24.41 11.17
CA THR A 245 7.46 25.86 11.30
C THR A 245 6.37 26.63 10.58
N TYR A 246 5.76 27.59 11.27
CA TYR A 246 4.72 28.46 10.75
C TYR A 246 5.19 29.90 10.75
N GLY A 247 5.17 30.55 9.58
CA GLY A 247 5.34 31.99 9.49
C GLY A 247 4.04 32.68 9.90
N VAL A 248 4.15 33.73 10.71
CA VAL A 248 3.04 34.62 11.07
C VAL A 248 3.28 35.97 10.40
N TYR A 249 2.25 36.52 9.75
CA TYR A 249 2.33 37.68 8.87
C TYR A 249 1.29 38.73 9.24
N SER A 250 1.63 40.01 9.05
CA SER A 250 0.70 41.13 9.26
C SER A 250 -0.23 41.39 8.07
N ASP A 251 -0.02 40.73 6.94
CA ASP A 251 -0.78 40.93 5.71
C ASP A 251 -1.25 39.60 5.10
N ALA A 252 -2.39 39.64 4.41
CA ALA A 252 -3.01 38.47 3.79
C ALA A 252 -2.15 37.84 2.68
N GLY A 253 -1.25 38.61 2.07
CA GLY A 253 -0.33 38.14 1.04
C GLY A 253 0.87 37.35 1.59
N CYS A 254 1.00 37.27 2.91
CA CYS A 254 2.16 36.69 3.61
C CYS A 254 3.50 37.29 3.13
N SER A 255 3.54 38.61 2.92
CA SER A 255 4.74 39.32 2.46
C SER A 255 5.58 39.90 3.60
N THR A 256 4.94 40.23 4.73
CA THR A 256 5.55 40.87 5.90
C THR A 256 5.47 39.93 7.10
N GLN A 257 6.53 39.12 7.27
CA GLN A 257 6.60 38.17 8.38
C GLN A 257 6.94 38.89 9.68
N VAL A 258 6.12 38.68 10.72
CA VAL A 258 6.32 39.27 12.05
C VAL A 258 7.01 38.32 13.02
N THR A 259 6.79 37.00 12.89
CA THR A 259 7.44 35.98 13.72
C THR A 259 7.31 34.58 13.09
N THR A 260 7.91 33.59 13.74
CA THR A 260 7.81 32.17 13.39
C THR A 260 7.45 31.36 14.63
N LEU A 261 6.46 30.47 14.51
CA LEU A 261 6.13 29.47 15.51
C LEU A 261 6.74 28.12 15.10
N THR A 262 7.30 27.39 16.06
CA THR A 262 7.85 26.04 15.84
C THR A 262 7.23 25.08 16.84
N THR A 263 6.74 23.93 16.35
CA THR A 263 6.11 22.92 17.20
C THR A 263 7.12 22.02 17.91
N ASP A 264 6.81 21.63 19.13
CA ASP A 264 7.51 20.63 19.92
C ASP A 264 7.02 19.19 19.61
N ALA A 265 7.56 18.20 20.33
CA ALA A 265 7.19 16.79 20.16
C ALA A 265 5.73 16.47 20.48
N SER A 266 5.05 17.32 21.26
CA SER A 266 3.63 17.21 21.55
C SER A 266 2.76 17.95 20.53
N GLY A 267 3.37 18.59 19.52
CA GLY A 267 2.70 19.40 18.51
C GLY A 267 2.35 20.81 18.99
N ASN A 268 2.88 21.27 20.12
CA ASN A 268 2.60 22.61 20.64
C ASN A 268 3.70 23.58 20.26
N ALA A 269 3.34 24.80 19.87
CA ALA A 269 4.28 25.90 19.74
C ALA A 269 4.34 26.74 21.01
N GLY A 270 5.48 27.43 21.22
CA GLY A 270 5.57 28.46 22.24
C GLY A 270 4.61 29.62 21.99
N THR A 271 4.45 30.48 22.99
CA THR A 271 3.60 31.67 22.91
C THR A 271 4.40 32.89 22.45
N VAL A 272 3.85 33.69 21.54
CA VAL A 272 4.43 34.97 21.08
C VAL A 272 3.52 36.14 21.43
N SER A 273 4.10 37.26 21.86
CA SER A 273 3.35 38.50 22.14
C SER A 273 3.28 39.35 20.87
N LEU A 274 2.08 39.73 20.46
CA LEU A 274 1.82 40.53 19.25
C LEU A 274 0.86 41.67 19.56
N ASN A 275 0.96 42.78 18.84
CA ASN A 275 -0.03 43.85 18.92
C ASN A 275 -1.41 43.30 18.55
N GLU A 276 -2.45 43.80 19.20
CA GLU A 276 -3.84 43.47 18.87
C GLU A 276 -4.12 43.71 17.37
N GLY A 277 -4.80 42.75 16.74
CA GLY A 277 -5.13 42.81 15.32
C GLY A 277 -5.20 41.45 14.64
N THR A 278 -5.52 41.48 13.34
CA THR A 278 -5.60 40.29 12.49
C THR A 278 -4.24 39.93 11.92
N TYR A 279 -3.86 38.66 12.07
CA TYR A 279 -2.65 38.08 11.49
C TYR A 279 -3.01 36.90 10.59
N TYR A 280 -2.08 36.57 9.71
CA TYR A 280 -2.16 35.44 8.80
C TYR A 280 -1.04 34.47 9.11
N TYR A 281 -1.29 33.17 8.95
CA TYR A 281 -0.28 32.15 9.19
C TYR A 281 -0.22 31.16 8.03
N LYS A 282 0.98 30.66 7.77
CA LYS A 282 1.25 29.67 6.72
C LYS A 282 2.34 28.71 7.19
N GLU A 283 2.16 27.42 6.91
CA GLU A 283 3.23 26.45 7.15
C GLU A 283 4.37 26.66 6.15
N LEU A 284 5.59 26.75 6.68
CA LEU A 284 6.81 26.92 5.89
C LEU A 284 7.58 25.61 5.75
N THR A 285 7.48 24.74 6.75
CA THR A 285 8.14 23.43 6.77
C THR A 285 7.26 22.49 7.56
N ALA A 286 6.86 21.39 6.91
CA ALA A 286 6.14 20.29 7.54
C ALA A 286 7.08 19.53 8.48
N PRO A 287 6.56 18.94 9.56
CA PRO A 287 7.35 18.07 10.40
C PRO A 287 7.60 16.73 9.70
N SER A 288 8.55 15.96 10.21
CA SER A 288 8.96 14.68 9.60
C SER A 288 7.76 13.73 9.43
N GLY A 289 7.58 13.20 8.23
CA GLY A 289 6.53 12.24 7.89
C GLY A 289 5.22 12.87 7.41
N TYR A 290 5.13 14.19 7.34
CA TYR A 290 3.92 14.91 6.95
C TYR A 290 4.10 15.69 5.65
N ALA A 291 3.00 15.88 4.92
CA ALA A 291 2.97 16.68 3.71
C ALA A 291 2.80 18.15 4.08
N LEU A 292 3.52 19.04 3.38
CA LEU A 292 3.43 20.48 3.62
C LEU A 292 2.04 21.00 3.27
N ASP A 293 1.38 21.65 4.23
CA ASP A 293 0.13 22.35 4.02
C ASP A 293 0.40 23.80 3.57
N SER A 294 0.15 24.08 2.29
CA SER A 294 0.35 25.41 1.72
C SER A 294 -0.78 26.41 2.01
N THR A 295 -1.84 26.00 2.73
CA THR A 295 -2.98 26.87 3.02
C THR A 295 -2.60 28.04 3.92
N VAL A 296 -3.22 29.20 3.67
CA VAL A 296 -3.06 30.40 4.50
C VAL A 296 -4.30 30.51 5.39
N GLY A 297 -4.07 30.50 6.70
CA GLY A 297 -5.11 30.78 7.69
C GLY A 297 -5.01 32.19 8.24
N SER A 298 -6.04 32.62 8.95
CA SER A 298 -6.06 33.90 9.67
C SER A 298 -6.50 33.71 11.12
N ILE A 299 -6.04 34.60 11.99
CA ILE A 299 -6.35 34.61 13.41
C ILE A 299 -6.39 36.05 13.92
N ASN A 300 -7.30 36.35 14.83
CA ASN A 300 -7.36 37.65 15.50
C ASN A 300 -6.69 37.55 16.88
N VAL A 301 -5.73 38.44 17.14
CA VAL A 301 -5.06 38.56 18.43
C VAL A 301 -5.76 39.65 19.22
N THR A 302 -6.35 39.28 20.37
CA THR A 302 -7.07 40.20 21.25
C THR A 302 -6.20 40.58 22.45
N ALA A 303 -6.28 41.84 22.87
CA ALA A 303 -5.52 42.36 24.00
C ALA A 303 -5.64 41.47 25.26
N SER A 304 -4.50 41.17 25.89
CA SER A 304 -4.38 40.38 27.13
C SER A 304 -4.93 38.94 27.08
N GLN A 305 -5.28 38.42 25.90
CA GLN A 305 -5.77 37.05 25.71
C GLN A 305 -4.77 36.19 24.94
N THR A 306 -4.92 34.85 25.02
CA THR A 306 -4.17 33.91 24.20
C THR A 306 -5.05 33.35 23.09
N SER A 307 -4.78 33.76 21.85
CA SER A 307 -5.37 33.18 20.65
C SER A 307 -4.61 31.90 20.28
N THR A 308 -5.33 30.79 20.09
CA THR A 308 -4.73 29.49 19.73
C THR A 308 -5.18 29.09 18.33
N VAL A 309 -4.21 28.81 17.47
CA VAL A 309 -4.45 28.22 16.15
C VAL A 309 -4.39 26.69 16.27
N SER A 310 -5.36 25.98 15.73
CA SER A 310 -5.35 24.52 15.66
C SER A 310 -5.26 24.06 14.21
N VAL A 311 -4.22 23.30 13.90
CA VAL A 311 -3.89 22.86 12.53
C VAL A 311 -3.63 21.36 12.49
N THR A 312 -3.78 20.77 11.30
CA THR A 312 -3.56 19.35 11.08
C THR A 312 -2.77 19.11 9.82
N ASP A 313 -1.85 18.14 9.83
CA ASP A 313 -1.20 17.68 8.61
C ASP A 313 -1.63 16.29 8.19
N THR A 314 -1.66 16.11 6.87
CA THR A 314 -1.83 14.80 6.25
C THR A 314 -0.53 14.01 6.34
N PRO A 315 -0.51 12.84 7.00
CA PRO A 315 0.67 12.00 7.02
C PRO A 315 0.95 11.43 5.63
N VAL A 316 2.21 11.50 5.22
CA VAL A 316 2.68 10.92 3.97
C VAL A 316 2.67 9.40 4.09
N ASN A 317 2.19 8.73 3.06
CA ASN A 317 2.06 7.27 2.98
C ASN A 317 2.25 6.84 1.51
N ASP A 318 2.54 5.55 1.30
CA ASP A 318 2.66 4.96 -0.03
C ASP A 318 1.29 4.39 -0.43
N PRO A 319 0.61 4.97 -1.44
CA PRO A 319 -0.64 4.44 -1.95
C PRO A 319 -0.45 3.20 -2.83
N VAL A 320 0.79 2.89 -3.21
CA VAL A 320 1.10 1.87 -4.21
C VAL A 320 1.24 0.50 -3.55
N ARG A 321 0.55 -0.47 -4.13
CA ARG A 321 0.47 -1.84 -3.63
C ARG A 321 1.66 -2.64 -4.12
N ILE A 322 2.35 -3.31 -3.21
CA ILE A 322 3.31 -4.37 -3.55
C ILE A 322 2.66 -5.35 -4.53
N SER A 323 3.38 -5.67 -5.61
CA SER A 323 2.99 -6.67 -6.59
C SER A 323 4.12 -7.68 -6.76
N ILE A 324 3.85 -8.93 -6.41
CA ILE A 324 4.79 -10.05 -6.53
C ILE A 324 4.32 -10.91 -7.69
N ASN A 325 5.16 -11.12 -8.71
CA ASN A 325 4.95 -12.06 -9.80
C ASN A 325 5.72 -13.35 -9.53
N LYS A 326 5.02 -14.47 -9.35
CA LYS A 326 5.62 -15.78 -9.12
C LYS A 326 5.95 -16.44 -10.44
N ILE A 327 7.20 -16.86 -10.57
CA ILE A 327 7.75 -17.46 -11.79
C ILE A 327 8.49 -18.77 -11.48
N ASP A 328 8.66 -19.58 -12.51
CA ASP A 328 9.64 -20.66 -12.57
C ASP A 328 11.03 -20.09 -12.88
N SER A 329 12.05 -20.59 -12.20
CA SER A 329 13.44 -20.11 -12.33
C SER A 329 14.12 -20.45 -13.66
N ALA A 330 13.65 -21.45 -14.40
CA ALA A 330 14.16 -21.85 -15.70
C ALA A 330 13.28 -21.34 -16.85
N THR A 331 11.95 -21.33 -16.69
CA THR A 331 10.99 -21.05 -17.77
C THR A 331 10.21 -19.74 -17.62
N GLY A 332 10.43 -18.98 -16.54
CA GLY A 332 9.78 -17.70 -16.31
C GLY A 332 8.30 -17.87 -15.95
N GLU A 333 7.39 -17.21 -16.66
CA GLU A 333 5.96 -17.18 -16.31
C GLU A 333 5.23 -18.52 -16.56
N ALA A 334 5.85 -19.45 -17.29
CA ALA A 334 5.29 -20.76 -17.57
C ALA A 334 5.67 -21.76 -16.48
N ALA A 335 4.68 -22.43 -15.90
CA ALA A 335 4.91 -23.57 -15.01
C ALA A 335 5.31 -24.82 -15.81
N GLN A 336 6.09 -25.73 -15.22
CA GLN A 336 6.49 -26.99 -15.88
C GLN A 336 5.68 -28.20 -15.39
N GLY A 337 5.50 -29.19 -16.27
CA GLY A 337 4.80 -30.43 -15.97
C GLY A 337 3.38 -30.20 -15.46
N GLY A 338 3.02 -30.89 -14.38
CA GLY A 338 1.77 -30.70 -13.64
C GLY A 338 1.88 -29.75 -12.44
N ALA A 339 2.94 -28.94 -12.35
CA ALA A 339 3.12 -27.98 -11.26
C ALA A 339 2.26 -26.72 -11.45
N SER A 340 2.07 -25.96 -10.38
CA SER A 340 1.37 -24.67 -10.40
C SER A 340 2.22 -23.58 -9.75
N LEU A 341 2.10 -22.35 -10.23
CA LEU A 341 2.68 -21.15 -9.58
C LEU A 341 1.64 -20.43 -8.69
N GLU A 342 0.41 -20.96 -8.61
CA GLU A 342 -0.65 -20.49 -7.72
C GLU A 342 -0.48 -21.05 -6.30
N GLY A 343 -0.92 -20.27 -5.30
CA GLY A 343 -0.91 -20.70 -3.91
C GLY A 343 0.45 -20.62 -3.21
N ALA A 344 1.46 -20.01 -3.82
CA ALA A 344 2.69 -19.64 -3.13
C ALA A 344 2.36 -18.60 -2.04
N GLU A 345 2.87 -18.77 -0.82
CA GLU A 345 2.57 -17.87 0.30
C GLU A 345 3.79 -17.03 0.69
N PHE A 346 3.56 -15.73 0.80
CA PHE A 346 4.53 -14.73 1.19
C PHE A 346 4.14 -14.13 2.54
N THR A 347 5.06 -14.20 3.50
CA THR A 347 4.94 -13.47 4.75
C THR A 347 5.52 -12.07 4.55
N VAL A 348 4.66 -11.06 4.65
CA VAL A 348 5.01 -9.65 4.62
C VAL A 348 4.87 -9.09 6.03
N LYS A 349 5.95 -8.55 6.58
CA LYS A 349 5.94 -7.91 7.91
C LYS A 349 6.23 -6.42 7.77
N TYR A 350 5.49 -5.61 8.51
CA TYR A 350 5.67 -4.18 8.61
C TYR A 350 6.15 -3.79 10.01
N TYR A 351 7.09 -2.86 10.06
CA TYR A 351 7.68 -2.33 11.28
C TYR A 351 7.56 -0.80 11.27
N ALA A 352 6.94 -0.27 12.32
CA ALA A 352 6.83 1.16 12.55
C ALA A 352 8.20 1.72 12.99
N GLY A 353 8.97 2.22 12.02
CA GLY A 353 10.34 2.69 12.18
C GLY A 353 11.22 2.34 10.99
N PHE A 354 12.37 3.03 10.87
CA PHE A 354 13.38 2.75 9.85
C PHE A 354 14.41 1.76 10.40
N TYR A 355 14.43 0.56 9.82
CA TYR A 355 15.30 -0.55 10.18
C TYR A 355 15.91 -1.16 8.92
N ASP A 356 17.03 -1.83 9.10
CA ASP A 356 17.71 -2.65 8.11
C ASP A 356 17.73 -4.12 8.57
N ALA A 357 18.24 -5.02 7.74
CA ALA A 357 18.26 -6.45 8.06
C ALA A 357 19.02 -6.79 9.36
N GLY A 358 20.00 -5.97 9.76
CA GLY A 358 20.83 -6.19 10.96
C GLY A 358 20.21 -5.72 12.28
N ASN A 359 19.18 -4.87 12.26
CA ASN A 359 18.55 -4.30 13.46
C ASN A 359 17.02 -4.39 13.45
N LEU A 360 16.48 -5.27 12.61
CA LEU A 360 15.04 -5.50 12.50
C LEU A 360 14.48 -6.01 13.85
N PRO A 361 13.44 -5.37 14.42
CA PRO A 361 12.83 -5.83 15.66
C PRO A 361 12.32 -7.28 15.56
N ALA A 362 12.36 -8.03 16.66
CA ALA A 362 11.88 -9.41 16.69
C ALA A 362 10.37 -9.51 16.38
N ASN A 363 9.59 -8.54 16.87
CA ASN A 363 8.15 -8.46 16.66
C ASN A 363 7.84 -7.39 15.62
N ALA A 364 7.04 -7.76 14.62
CA ALA A 364 6.52 -6.83 13.64
C ALA A 364 5.33 -6.04 14.21
N THR A 365 5.14 -4.82 13.71
CA THR A 365 3.94 -4.01 14.01
C THR A 365 2.71 -4.60 13.35
N ARG A 366 2.85 -5.10 12.11
CA ARG A 366 1.82 -5.89 11.42
C ARG A 366 2.45 -7.03 10.64
N THR A 367 1.73 -8.13 10.51
CA THR A 367 2.11 -9.28 9.70
C THR A 367 0.95 -9.68 8.79
N TRP A 368 1.26 -9.93 7.52
CA TRP A 368 0.32 -10.41 6.52
C TRP A 368 0.91 -11.65 5.84
N VAL A 369 0.06 -12.64 5.60
CA VAL A 369 0.37 -13.71 4.67
C VAL A 369 -0.47 -13.50 3.43
N ILE A 370 0.18 -13.29 2.29
CA ILE A 370 -0.49 -13.15 0.98
C ILE A 370 -0.16 -14.34 0.10
N LYS A 371 -1.09 -14.75 -0.76
CA LYS A 371 -0.92 -15.90 -1.65
C LYS A 371 -1.05 -15.51 -3.11
N THR A 372 -0.32 -16.21 -3.97
CA THR A 372 -0.41 -16.01 -5.42
C THR A 372 -1.74 -16.53 -5.95
N LYS A 373 -2.29 -15.81 -6.92
CA LYS A 373 -3.47 -16.19 -7.69
C LYS A 373 -3.16 -16.15 -9.17
N LYS A 374 -3.77 -17.06 -9.92
CA LYS A 374 -3.72 -17.01 -11.38
C LYS A 374 -4.53 -15.83 -11.91
N ILE A 375 -3.91 -15.01 -12.75
CA ILE A 375 -4.56 -13.90 -13.45
C ILE A 375 -4.35 -14.09 -14.95
N THR A 376 -5.44 -14.02 -15.70
CA THR A 376 -5.43 -14.15 -17.16
C THR A 376 -5.86 -12.82 -17.78
N SER A 377 -5.09 -12.33 -18.76
CA SER A 377 -5.42 -11.15 -19.56
C SER A 377 -5.13 -11.45 -21.03
N GLY A 378 -6.19 -11.71 -21.80
CA GLY A 378 -6.05 -12.29 -23.14
C GLY A 378 -5.34 -13.65 -23.07
N ASP A 379 -4.29 -13.84 -23.87
CA ASP A 379 -3.50 -15.07 -23.91
C ASP A 379 -2.38 -15.12 -22.85
N LYS A 380 -2.21 -14.05 -22.06
CA LYS A 380 -1.17 -13.99 -21.02
C LYS A 380 -1.70 -14.48 -19.69
N THR A 381 -0.96 -15.38 -19.06
CA THR A 381 -1.20 -15.86 -17.69
C THR A 381 -0.06 -15.40 -16.81
N ALA A 382 -0.38 -14.78 -15.67
CA ALA A 382 0.57 -14.44 -14.62
C ALA A 382 0.07 -14.94 -13.27
N TYR A 383 0.98 -15.15 -12.32
CA TYR A 383 0.65 -15.63 -10.98
C TYR A 383 1.08 -14.58 -9.97
N ILE A 384 0.13 -13.79 -9.48
CA ILE A 384 0.48 -12.58 -8.72
C ILE A 384 -0.04 -12.64 -7.29
N ALA A 385 0.69 -12.01 -6.38
CA ALA A 385 0.23 -11.69 -5.03
C ALA A 385 0.35 -10.17 -4.79
N ARG A 386 -0.64 -9.59 -4.11
CA ARG A 386 -0.68 -8.16 -3.78
C ARG A 386 -1.05 -7.95 -2.31
N LEU A 387 -0.69 -6.81 -1.73
CA LEU A 387 -1.26 -6.37 -0.46
C LEU A 387 -2.70 -5.86 -0.67
N ALA A 388 -3.63 -6.80 -0.80
CA ALA A 388 -5.05 -6.57 -0.95
C ALA A 388 -5.85 -7.76 -0.39
N ASP A 389 -7.08 -7.52 0.04
CA ASP A 389 -7.91 -8.52 0.73
C ASP A 389 -8.10 -9.79 -0.13
N ASP A 390 -8.22 -9.65 -1.45
CA ASP A 390 -8.33 -10.79 -2.38
C ASP A 390 -7.15 -11.75 -2.33
N TYR A 391 -5.95 -11.29 -1.97
CA TYR A 391 -4.74 -12.12 -1.92
C TYR A 391 -4.35 -12.49 -0.49
N LYS A 392 -5.03 -11.91 0.52
CA LYS A 392 -4.72 -12.15 1.93
C LYS A 392 -5.17 -13.56 2.33
N ALA A 393 -4.22 -14.37 2.77
CA ALA A 393 -4.47 -15.69 3.35
C ALA A 393 -4.71 -15.59 4.86
N SER A 394 -3.93 -14.78 5.58
CA SER A 394 -4.09 -14.52 7.02
C SER A 394 -3.34 -13.25 7.46
N GLY A 395 -3.46 -12.87 8.74
CA GLY A 395 -2.73 -11.75 9.34
C GLY A 395 -3.59 -10.53 9.67
N ASP A 396 -2.94 -9.44 10.05
CA ASP A 396 -3.57 -8.19 10.51
C ASP A 396 -4.35 -7.47 9.42
N ASP A 397 -5.25 -6.57 9.78
CA ASP A 397 -5.87 -5.68 8.79
C ASP A 397 -4.83 -4.79 8.11
N PHE A 398 -5.06 -4.46 6.83
CA PHE A 398 -4.23 -3.49 6.13
C PHE A 398 -4.46 -2.09 6.71
N TYR A 399 -3.44 -1.23 6.67
CA TYR A 399 -3.66 0.21 6.83
C TYR A 399 -4.54 0.71 5.70
N LYS A 400 -5.50 1.58 5.99
CA LYS A 400 -6.47 2.07 5.01
C LYS A 400 -6.58 3.59 5.05
N LEU A 401 -6.67 4.19 3.87
CA LEU A 401 -7.13 5.56 3.66
C LEU A 401 -8.47 5.49 2.91
N GLY A 402 -9.57 5.73 3.64
CA GLY A 402 -10.90 5.34 3.17
C GLY A 402 -10.98 3.82 2.95
N ASN A 403 -11.28 3.39 1.72
CA ASN A 403 -11.33 1.97 1.34
C ASN A 403 -10.04 1.46 0.68
N THR A 404 -9.04 2.32 0.47
CA THR A 404 -7.81 1.95 -0.22
C THR A 404 -6.76 1.52 0.79
N ALA A 405 -6.17 0.34 0.60
CA ALA A 405 -5.03 -0.09 1.42
C ALA A 405 -3.81 0.76 1.08
N VAL A 406 -3.10 1.22 2.10
CA VAL A 406 -1.90 2.06 2.00
C VAL A 406 -0.80 1.51 2.90
N LEU A 407 0.42 2.01 2.75
CA LEU A 407 1.52 1.67 3.64
C LEU A 407 2.10 2.95 4.28
N PRO A 408 2.11 3.08 5.62
CA PRO A 408 2.78 4.21 6.27
C PRO A 408 4.30 4.12 6.12
N LEU A 409 5.01 5.23 6.38
CA LEU A 409 6.47 5.25 6.46
C LEU A 409 6.97 4.21 7.46
N GLY A 410 8.05 3.52 7.14
CA GLY A 410 8.59 2.47 7.99
C GLY A 410 9.37 1.44 7.21
N THR A 411 9.44 0.21 7.74
CA THR A 411 10.21 -0.88 7.15
C THR A 411 9.30 -2.05 6.81
N LEU A 412 9.55 -2.68 5.67
CA LEU A 412 8.92 -3.92 5.24
C LEU A 412 9.94 -5.03 5.13
N SER A 413 9.53 -6.24 5.51
CA SER A 413 10.21 -7.46 5.11
C SER A 413 9.30 -8.39 4.33
N ILE A 414 9.77 -8.95 3.23
CA ILE A 414 9.05 -9.87 2.36
C ILE A 414 9.85 -11.17 2.31
N GLU A 415 9.19 -12.29 2.56
CA GLU A 415 9.78 -13.62 2.54
C GLU A 415 8.77 -14.61 1.98
N GLU A 416 9.17 -15.43 1.01
CA GLU A 416 8.38 -16.58 0.62
C GLU A 416 8.49 -17.63 1.73
N THR A 417 7.35 -18.02 2.30
CA THR A 417 7.31 -18.97 3.41
C THR A 417 6.73 -20.32 3.01
N LYS A 418 6.15 -20.41 1.81
CA LYS A 418 5.64 -21.67 1.24
C LYS A 418 5.65 -21.58 -0.28
N ALA A 419 6.47 -22.43 -0.89
CA ALA A 419 6.48 -22.62 -2.34
C ALA A 419 5.14 -23.19 -2.83
N PRO A 420 4.73 -22.89 -4.07
CA PRO A 420 3.51 -23.43 -4.65
C PRO A 420 3.67 -24.93 -5.00
N GLU A 421 2.56 -25.56 -5.39
CA GLU A 421 2.53 -27.00 -5.66
C GLU A 421 3.49 -27.39 -6.79
N GLY A 422 4.29 -28.43 -6.56
CA GLY A 422 5.31 -28.90 -7.51
C GLY A 422 6.64 -28.15 -7.45
N TYR A 423 6.75 -27.08 -6.68
CA TYR A 423 7.98 -26.28 -6.52
C TYR A 423 8.68 -26.48 -5.18
N LYS A 424 9.95 -26.08 -5.12
CA LYS A 424 10.80 -26.07 -3.93
C LYS A 424 11.01 -24.64 -3.45
N LEU A 425 10.91 -24.48 -2.13
CA LEU A 425 11.30 -23.24 -1.46
C LEU A 425 12.83 -23.07 -1.42
N ASP A 426 13.57 -24.18 -1.35
CA ASP A 426 15.02 -24.13 -1.39
C ASP A 426 15.52 -23.63 -2.76
N GLY A 427 16.43 -22.65 -2.71
CA GLY A 427 16.93 -21.96 -3.89
C GLY A 427 15.98 -20.93 -4.50
N ALA A 428 14.84 -20.64 -3.86
CA ALA A 428 13.96 -19.55 -4.26
C ALA A 428 14.66 -18.19 -4.09
N TYR A 429 14.38 -17.26 -5.00
CA TYR A 429 14.92 -15.92 -4.92
C TYR A 429 13.94 -14.85 -5.39
N LEU A 430 14.00 -13.70 -4.74
CA LEU A 430 13.28 -12.48 -5.10
C LEU A 430 14.19 -11.57 -5.93
N GLN A 431 13.63 -10.94 -6.96
CA GLN A 431 14.24 -9.86 -7.72
C GLN A 431 13.28 -8.68 -7.78
N VAL A 432 13.82 -7.48 -7.60
CA VAL A 432 13.06 -6.24 -7.78
C VAL A 432 13.07 -5.87 -9.26
N SER A 433 11.94 -5.40 -9.80
CA SER A 433 11.82 -4.99 -11.20
C SER A 433 12.92 -3.98 -11.58
N GLY A 434 13.62 -4.23 -12.67
CA GLY A 434 14.77 -3.43 -13.12
C GLY A 434 16.10 -3.70 -12.41
N SER A 435 16.13 -4.55 -11.38
CA SER A 435 17.36 -4.98 -10.69
C SER A 435 17.83 -6.35 -11.16
N SER A 436 19.14 -6.53 -11.30
CA SER A 436 19.76 -7.84 -11.56
C SER A 436 20.04 -8.65 -10.27
N THR A 437 19.87 -8.02 -9.10
CA THR A 437 20.22 -8.63 -7.80
C THR A 437 19.20 -9.69 -7.40
N LYS A 438 19.69 -10.91 -7.13
CA LYS A 438 18.88 -12.02 -6.60
C LYS A 438 19.01 -12.06 -5.08
N ILE A 439 17.89 -11.93 -4.38
CA ILE A 439 17.81 -11.94 -2.92
C ILE A 439 17.23 -13.28 -2.49
N THR A 440 17.96 -14.02 -1.65
CA THR A 440 17.49 -15.28 -1.08
C THR A 440 16.97 -15.05 0.34
N GLY A 441 15.91 -15.76 0.72
CA GLY A 441 15.25 -15.59 2.01
C GLY A 441 14.54 -14.24 2.14
N LYS A 442 14.81 -13.52 3.23
CA LYS A 442 14.09 -12.31 3.61
C LYS A 442 14.64 -11.06 2.91
N TYR A 443 13.80 -10.40 2.12
CA TYR A 443 14.08 -9.07 1.59
C TYR A 443 13.60 -7.99 2.57
N VAL A 444 14.47 -7.04 2.93
CA VAL A 444 14.14 -5.91 3.82
C VAL A 444 14.30 -4.60 3.07
N THR A 445 13.30 -3.73 3.13
CA THR A 445 13.31 -2.41 2.48
C THR A 445 12.48 -1.40 3.28
N GLN A 446 12.65 -0.11 2.98
CA GLN A 446 12.03 1.00 3.72
C GLN A 446 11.09 1.79 2.82
N ILE A 447 10.00 2.28 3.40
CA ILE A 447 9.06 3.21 2.79
C ILE A 447 9.43 4.60 3.28
N THR A 448 10.05 5.40 2.41
CA THR A 448 10.62 6.71 2.76
C THR A 448 9.87 7.84 2.08
N GLN A 449 9.85 9.01 2.71
CA GLN A 449 9.27 10.22 2.14
C GLN A 449 10.22 10.85 1.11
N ASN A 450 9.67 11.29 -0.02
CA ASN A 450 10.31 12.15 -1.00
C ASN A 450 9.34 13.29 -1.38
N GLY A 451 9.56 14.49 -0.83
CA GLY A 451 8.61 15.59 -0.91
C GLY A 451 7.29 15.23 -0.22
N ASN A 452 6.17 15.37 -0.93
CA ASN A 452 4.82 15.07 -0.40
C ASN A 452 4.37 13.61 -0.63
N LEU A 453 5.25 12.75 -1.15
CA LEU A 453 4.94 11.34 -1.46
C LEU A 453 5.82 10.40 -0.64
N ALA A 454 5.31 9.20 -0.34
CA ALA A 454 6.15 8.10 0.12
C ALA A 454 6.38 7.12 -1.03
N SER A 455 7.51 6.43 -0.99
CA SER A 455 7.74 5.29 -1.86
C SER A 455 8.59 4.22 -1.18
N LEU A 456 8.33 2.97 -1.56
CA LEU A 456 9.19 1.84 -1.24
C LEU A 456 10.54 1.96 -1.96
N LYS A 457 11.63 1.96 -1.19
CA LYS A 457 12.99 2.02 -1.72
C LYS A 457 13.29 0.78 -2.58
N GLY A 458 13.81 1.03 -3.79
CA GLY A 458 14.14 -0.01 -4.76
C GLY A 458 13.00 -0.40 -5.71
N GLY A 459 11.76 -0.01 -5.42
CA GLY A 459 10.58 -0.38 -6.21
C GLY A 459 9.65 -1.35 -5.48
N ASN A 460 8.44 -1.50 -6.01
CA ASN A 460 7.32 -2.25 -5.41
C ASN A 460 6.79 -3.39 -6.30
N GLU A 461 7.42 -3.60 -7.44
CA GLU A 461 7.19 -4.74 -8.32
C GLU A 461 8.33 -5.74 -8.15
N PHE A 462 7.98 -6.99 -7.86
CA PHE A 462 8.90 -8.06 -7.58
C PHE A 462 8.61 -9.26 -8.46
N SER A 463 9.65 -9.98 -8.86
CA SER A 463 9.52 -11.36 -9.34
C SER A 463 10.11 -12.32 -8.30
N VAL A 464 9.46 -13.46 -8.09
CA VAL A 464 9.95 -14.49 -7.17
C VAL A 464 10.00 -15.83 -7.90
N ALA A 465 11.21 -16.35 -8.04
CA ALA A 465 11.50 -17.51 -8.87
C ALA A 465 11.75 -18.77 -8.01
N ASP A 466 11.05 -19.85 -8.33
CA ASP A 466 11.25 -21.15 -7.67
C ASP A 466 11.82 -22.19 -8.62
N LYS A 467 12.44 -23.21 -8.03
CA LYS A 467 12.89 -24.40 -8.75
C LYS A 467 11.81 -25.48 -8.68
N ILE A 468 11.41 -26.00 -9.82
CA ILE A 468 10.49 -27.14 -9.86
C ILE A 468 11.13 -28.38 -9.22
N LYS A 469 10.30 -29.24 -8.62
CA LYS A 469 10.67 -30.59 -8.20
C LYS A 469 10.80 -31.48 -9.44
N ARG A 470 11.90 -32.21 -9.55
CA ARG A 470 12.09 -33.21 -10.63
C ARG A 470 12.48 -34.56 -10.05
N GLY A 471 12.07 -35.64 -10.70
CA GLY A 471 12.37 -37.00 -10.28
C GLY A 471 12.60 -37.91 -11.48
N ASP A 472 12.75 -39.19 -11.19
CA ASP A 472 13.10 -40.24 -12.14
C ASP A 472 12.16 -41.43 -11.96
N PHE A 473 12.26 -42.41 -12.85
CA PHE A 473 11.61 -43.71 -12.66
C PHE A 473 12.50 -44.86 -13.14
N LYS A 474 12.13 -46.06 -12.70
CA LYS A 474 12.74 -47.30 -13.17
C LYS A 474 11.72 -48.43 -13.23
N LEU A 475 11.99 -49.43 -14.04
CA LEU A 475 11.16 -50.61 -14.21
C LEU A 475 12.02 -51.83 -14.56
N THR A 476 11.45 -53.02 -14.35
CA THR A 476 11.96 -54.28 -14.88
C THR A 476 10.88 -54.95 -15.72
N LYS A 477 11.23 -55.49 -16.87
CA LYS A 477 10.32 -56.15 -17.80
C LYS A 477 10.62 -57.63 -17.90
N ILE A 478 9.58 -58.44 -17.69
CA ILE A 478 9.66 -59.90 -17.82
C ILE A 478 8.53 -60.47 -18.67
N ASP A 479 8.77 -61.65 -19.22
CA ASP A 479 7.74 -62.53 -19.80
C ASP A 479 7.23 -63.44 -18.68
N THR A 480 5.92 -63.41 -18.41
CA THR A 480 5.32 -64.17 -17.30
C THR A 480 5.49 -65.67 -17.49
N ASP A 481 5.43 -66.15 -18.74
CA ASP A 481 5.31 -67.59 -19.01
C ASP A 481 6.62 -68.34 -18.75
N ASN A 482 7.75 -67.67 -18.94
CA ASN A 482 9.09 -68.25 -18.79
C ASN A 482 9.98 -67.50 -17.78
N GLN A 483 9.47 -66.41 -17.18
CA GLN A 483 10.18 -65.55 -16.21
C GLN A 483 11.46 -64.88 -16.75
N ASN A 484 11.68 -64.90 -18.07
CA ASN A 484 12.84 -64.30 -18.69
C ASN A 484 12.74 -62.78 -18.73
N ARG A 485 13.89 -62.12 -18.68
CA ARG A 485 14.00 -60.68 -18.93
C ARG A 485 13.68 -60.37 -20.39
N MET A 486 12.93 -59.30 -20.61
CA MET A 486 12.56 -58.85 -21.96
C MET A 486 13.27 -57.55 -22.30
N GLY A 487 14.36 -57.67 -23.07
CA GLY A 487 15.09 -56.51 -23.59
C GLY A 487 14.55 -55.97 -24.90
N ASP A 488 14.96 -54.74 -25.22
CA ASP A 488 14.52 -53.98 -26.38
C ASP A 488 13.00 -53.79 -26.46
N ILE A 489 12.31 -53.75 -25.31
CA ILE A 489 10.87 -53.50 -25.24
C ILE A 489 10.63 -52.00 -25.18
N PRO A 490 9.98 -51.40 -26.22
CA PRO A 490 9.71 -49.97 -26.25
C PRO A 490 8.52 -49.61 -25.36
N PHE A 491 8.68 -48.53 -24.59
CA PHE A 491 7.59 -47.88 -23.87
C PHE A 491 7.47 -46.42 -24.28
N ARG A 492 6.24 -45.93 -24.47
CA ARG A 492 5.94 -44.50 -24.54
C ARG A 492 5.63 -43.98 -23.14
N VAL A 493 6.38 -42.97 -22.72
CA VAL A 493 6.13 -42.22 -21.48
C VAL A 493 5.51 -40.89 -21.89
N THR A 494 4.35 -40.53 -21.33
CA THR A 494 3.66 -39.27 -21.66
C THR A 494 3.33 -38.49 -20.40
N ASN A 495 3.69 -37.21 -20.36
CA ASN A 495 3.24 -36.30 -19.30
C ASN A 495 1.76 -35.93 -19.54
N LYS A 496 0.89 -36.19 -18.55
CA LYS A 496 -0.56 -35.98 -18.69
C LYS A 496 -0.97 -34.51 -18.76
N ALA A 497 -0.17 -33.60 -18.20
CA ALA A 497 -0.47 -32.17 -18.17
C ALA A 497 -0.04 -31.45 -19.45
N THR A 498 1.15 -31.77 -19.98
CA THR A 498 1.71 -31.11 -21.16
C THR A 498 1.47 -31.87 -22.46
N GLY A 499 1.18 -33.17 -22.40
CA GLY A 499 1.10 -34.06 -23.56
C GLY A 499 2.47 -34.40 -24.18
N GLU A 500 3.57 -33.88 -23.64
CA GLU A 500 4.92 -34.25 -24.07
C GLU A 500 5.11 -35.76 -23.88
N SER A 501 5.66 -36.44 -24.89
CA SER A 501 5.88 -37.87 -24.85
C SER A 501 7.21 -38.27 -25.49
N HIS A 502 7.85 -39.28 -24.92
CA HIS A 502 9.12 -39.82 -25.37
C HIS A 502 9.07 -41.34 -25.35
N ILE A 503 9.81 -41.98 -26.26
CA ILE A 503 9.99 -43.43 -26.26
C ILE A 503 11.24 -43.77 -25.45
N ILE A 504 11.18 -44.85 -24.68
CA ILE A 504 12.31 -45.48 -24.00
C ILE A 504 12.33 -46.97 -24.36
N LYS A 505 13.45 -47.64 -24.12
CA LYS A 505 13.56 -49.10 -24.31
C LYS A 505 14.23 -49.75 -23.11
N THR A 506 13.83 -50.98 -22.80
CA THR A 506 14.56 -51.79 -21.82
C THR A 506 15.89 -52.28 -22.38
N ASP A 507 16.89 -52.41 -21.51
CA ASP A 507 18.18 -53.03 -21.83
C ASP A 507 18.07 -54.55 -21.99
N GLU A 508 19.17 -55.24 -22.28
CA GLU A 508 19.19 -56.71 -22.41
C GLU A 508 18.70 -57.48 -21.17
N ASN A 509 18.72 -56.84 -19.98
CA ASN A 509 18.23 -57.40 -18.73
C ASN A 509 16.77 -57.02 -18.44
N GLY A 510 16.07 -56.48 -19.44
CA GLY A 510 14.71 -55.99 -19.31
C GLY A 510 14.58 -54.80 -18.36
N TYR A 511 15.69 -54.16 -17.99
CA TYR A 511 15.70 -53.06 -17.05
C TYR A 511 15.71 -51.72 -17.78
N TYR A 512 15.07 -50.72 -17.19
CA TYR A 512 15.23 -49.34 -17.60
C TYR A 512 15.27 -48.44 -16.37
N SER A 513 16.12 -47.43 -16.39
CA SER A 513 16.13 -46.34 -15.44
C SER A 513 16.33 -45.01 -16.16
N SER A 514 15.54 -44.01 -15.78
CA SER A 514 15.73 -42.64 -16.24
C SER A 514 16.79 -41.87 -15.46
N GLU A 515 17.41 -42.45 -14.43
CA GLU A 515 18.41 -41.73 -13.62
C GLU A 515 19.63 -41.36 -14.46
N SER A 516 20.17 -40.14 -14.26
CA SER A 516 21.35 -39.68 -14.99
C SER A 516 22.62 -40.49 -14.69
N SER A 517 22.67 -41.17 -13.53
CA SER A 517 23.73 -42.14 -13.20
C SER A 517 23.66 -43.43 -14.01
N TRP A 518 22.48 -43.75 -14.57
CA TRP A 518 22.29 -44.88 -15.48
C TRP A 518 22.54 -44.45 -16.93
N ASN A 519 21.75 -43.47 -17.40
CA ASN A 519 21.91 -42.83 -18.70
C ASN A 519 21.87 -41.32 -18.50
N ALA A 520 22.99 -40.63 -18.71
CA ALA A 520 23.02 -39.17 -18.64
C ALA A 520 21.93 -38.58 -19.56
N HIS A 521 21.11 -37.67 -19.04
CA HIS A 521 20.01 -37.05 -19.78
C HIS A 521 20.51 -36.37 -21.06
N SER A 522 21.73 -35.83 -21.02
CA SER A 522 22.43 -35.18 -22.14
C SER A 522 22.93 -36.15 -23.23
N LYS A 523 22.99 -37.46 -22.95
CA LYS A 523 23.46 -38.46 -23.90
C LYS A 523 22.36 -38.83 -24.88
N ASN A 524 22.44 -38.34 -26.12
CA ASN A 524 21.45 -38.60 -27.18
C ASN A 524 20.01 -38.41 -26.67
N THR A 525 19.76 -37.25 -26.06
CA THR A 525 18.52 -36.93 -25.34
C THR A 525 17.29 -37.30 -26.15
N ASN A 526 16.42 -38.12 -25.55
CA ASN A 526 15.17 -38.61 -26.13
C ASN A 526 15.35 -39.44 -27.43
N GLY A 527 16.52 -40.06 -27.61
CA GLY A 527 16.82 -40.91 -28.78
C GLY A 527 16.04 -42.24 -28.85
N GLY A 528 15.50 -42.69 -27.71
CA GLY A 528 14.60 -43.84 -27.61
C GLY A 528 15.26 -45.21 -27.54
N GLY A 529 16.58 -45.30 -27.56
CA GLY A 529 17.34 -46.50 -27.26
C GLY A 529 17.44 -46.80 -25.75
N ALA A 530 17.87 -48.02 -25.41
CA ALA A 530 18.00 -48.47 -24.03
C ALA A 530 19.06 -47.70 -23.21
N TYR A 531 19.99 -47.06 -23.91
CA TYR A 531 21.13 -46.33 -23.33
C TYR A 531 21.10 -44.82 -23.63
N ASP A 532 19.99 -44.33 -24.13
CA ASP A 532 19.76 -42.91 -24.42
C ASP A 532 19.20 -42.20 -23.17
N GLY A 533 19.59 -40.95 -23.01
CA GLY A 533 19.10 -40.08 -21.95
C GLY A 533 17.64 -39.69 -22.17
N LEU A 534 16.92 -39.47 -21.07
CA LEU A 534 15.54 -38.99 -21.09
C LEU A 534 15.49 -37.59 -20.50
N TRP A 535 14.77 -36.68 -21.16
CA TRP A 535 14.50 -35.36 -20.60
C TRP A 535 13.13 -34.86 -21.01
N PHE A 536 12.27 -34.64 -20.02
CA PHE A 536 11.01 -33.94 -20.21
C PHE A 536 11.21 -32.43 -20.02
N SER A 537 10.86 -31.66 -21.04
CA SER A 537 10.93 -30.20 -20.98
C SER A 537 9.62 -29.61 -20.41
N THR A 538 9.11 -28.57 -21.06
CA THR A 538 7.84 -27.88 -20.79
C THR A 538 6.81 -28.13 -21.90
N GLY A 539 7.00 -29.13 -22.75
CA GLY A 539 6.27 -29.30 -24.02
C GLY A 539 6.67 -28.31 -25.13
N ASP A 540 7.30 -27.16 -24.79
CA ASP A 540 7.81 -26.14 -25.72
C ASP A 540 9.35 -26.12 -25.85
N GLY A 541 10.05 -27.06 -25.19
CA GLY A 541 11.51 -27.23 -25.30
C GLY A 541 12.36 -26.20 -24.55
N LYS A 542 11.77 -25.30 -23.74
CA LYS A 542 12.53 -24.22 -23.07
C LYS A 542 13.41 -24.68 -21.90
N ALA A 543 13.02 -25.74 -21.19
CA ALA A 543 13.81 -26.26 -20.08
C ALA A 543 15.04 -27.02 -20.59
N ALA A 544 16.23 -26.43 -20.42
CA ALA A 544 17.50 -27.03 -20.81
C ALA A 544 17.78 -28.34 -20.06
N VAL A 545 18.44 -29.27 -20.74
CA VAL A 545 18.84 -30.57 -20.17
C VAL A 545 19.85 -30.36 -19.03
N ASP A 546 19.64 -31.02 -17.90
CA ASP A 546 20.50 -30.91 -16.71
C ASP A 546 20.64 -32.26 -16.01
N ASP A 547 21.81 -32.88 -16.15
CA ASP A 547 22.14 -34.20 -15.58
C ASP A 547 22.19 -34.21 -14.03
N SER A 548 22.17 -33.04 -13.38
CA SER A 548 22.15 -32.93 -11.91
C SER A 548 20.75 -33.01 -11.29
N LEU A 549 19.71 -33.05 -12.14
CA LEU A 549 18.30 -33.11 -11.79
C LEU A 549 17.69 -34.44 -12.24
N GLY A 550 16.46 -34.72 -11.79
CA GLY A 550 15.68 -35.81 -12.37
C GLY A 550 15.16 -35.48 -13.77
N ALA A 551 15.02 -36.49 -14.60
CA ALA A 551 14.58 -36.35 -15.99
C ALA A 551 13.18 -35.73 -16.12
N MET A 552 12.33 -35.94 -15.11
CA MET A 552 10.89 -35.70 -15.20
C MET A 552 10.42 -34.61 -14.22
N PRO A 553 9.74 -33.54 -14.68
CA PRO A 553 9.14 -32.56 -13.79
C PRO A 553 8.03 -33.16 -12.91
N TYR A 554 7.67 -32.46 -11.84
CA TYR A 554 6.49 -32.79 -11.03
C TYR A 554 5.26 -32.99 -11.93
N GLY A 555 4.52 -34.08 -11.74
CA GLY A 555 3.32 -34.35 -12.51
C GLY A 555 2.95 -35.82 -12.60
N ASP A 556 1.90 -36.08 -13.37
CA ASP A 556 1.38 -37.42 -13.65
C ASP A 556 1.75 -37.86 -15.05
N TYR A 557 2.03 -39.15 -15.19
CA TYR A 557 2.56 -39.75 -16.40
C TYR A 557 1.82 -41.04 -16.73
N THR A 558 1.65 -41.30 -18.02
CA THR A 558 1.27 -42.62 -18.52
C THR A 558 2.50 -43.35 -19.03
N LEU A 559 2.52 -44.67 -18.85
CA LEU A 559 3.51 -45.58 -19.40
C LEU A 559 2.79 -46.63 -20.24
N GLU A 560 3.06 -46.64 -21.55
CA GLU A 560 2.40 -47.53 -22.52
C GLU A 560 3.44 -48.38 -23.22
N GLU A 561 3.35 -49.70 -23.11
CA GLU A 561 4.16 -50.62 -23.89
C GLU A 561 3.74 -50.57 -25.36
N LEU A 562 4.72 -50.52 -26.26
CA LEU A 562 4.48 -50.49 -27.70
C LEU A 562 4.76 -51.86 -28.32
N SER A 563 3.98 -52.21 -29.34
CA SER A 563 4.19 -53.45 -30.08
C SER A 563 5.56 -53.45 -30.78
N CYS A 564 6.27 -54.57 -30.67
CA CYS A 564 7.54 -54.86 -31.30
C CYS A 564 7.67 -56.37 -31.54
N ASP A 565 8.76 -56.81 -32.17
CA ASP A 565 8.99 -58.23 -32.41
C ASP A 565 9.15 -59.04 -31.11
N ASN A 566 9.78 -58.45 -30.09
CA ASN A 566 10.07 -59.13 -28.82
C ASN A 566 8.85 -59.28 -27.89
N ASN A 567 7.74 -58.57 -28.13
CA ASN A 567 6.47 -58.75 -27.41
C ASN A 567 5.33 -59.17 -28.34
N ARG A 568 5.64 -59.73 -29.51
CA ARG A 568 4.65 -60.27 -30.44
C ARG A 568 3.81 -61.35 -29.75
N GLY A 569 2.48 -61.22 -29.85
CA GLY A 569 1.54 -62.16 -29.23
C GLY A 569 1.44 -62.03 -27.70
N LYS A 570 1.92 -60.92 -27.13
CA LYS A 570 1.77 -60.61 -25.69
C LYS A 570 0.74 -59.49 -25.48
N ILE A 571 0.09 -59.51 -24.32
CA ILE A 571 -0.76 -58.43 -23.83
C ILE A 571 0.12 -57.25 -23.43
N LEU A 572 -0.04 -56.11 -24.11
CA LEU A 572 0.78 -54.92 -23.88
C LEU A 572 0.37 -54.18 -22.59
N TYR A 573 1.35 -53.77 -21.80
CA TYR A 573 1.10 -53.01 -20.57
C TYR A 573 0.66 -51.56 -20.82
N LYS A 574 -0.27 -51.07 -19.99
CA LYS A 574 -0.60 -49.64 -19.88
C LYS A 574 -0.87 -49.28 -18.42
N GLY A 575 -0.16 -48.29 -17.91
CA GLY A 575 -0.31 -47.83 -16.53
C GLY A 575 0.03 -46.35 -16.34
N GLU A 576 -0.03 -45.90 -15.08
CA GLU A 576 0.25 -44.52 -14.69
C GLU A 576 1.17 -44.47 -13.48
N PHE A 577 1.98 -43.40 -13.40
CA PHE A 577 2.80 -43.10 -12.24
C PHE A 577 2.96 -41.58 -12.05
N SER A 578 3.49 -41.18 -10.90
CA SER A 578 3.50 -39.80 -10.45
C SER A 578 4.86 -39.38 -9.90
N ILE A 579 5.38 -38.25 -10.37
CA ILE A 579 6.53 -37.58 -9.78
C ILE A 579 6.03 -36.53 -8.80
N ARG A 580 6.37 -36.67 -7.52
CA ARG A 580 5.90 -35.79 -6.43
C ARG A 580 7.01 -35.19 -5.56
N ARG A 581 8.16 -35.86 -5.48
CA ARG A 581 9.31 -35.47 -4.64
C ARG A 581 10.50 -35.16 -5.52
N ASP A 582 11.31 -34.21 -5.09
CA ASP A 582 12.54 -33.84 -5.80
C ASP A 582 13.62 -34.90 -5.60
N LYS A 583 14.35 -35.22 -6.67
CA LYS A 583 15.45 -36.19 -6.72
C LYS A 583 15.08 -37.57 -6.17
N VAL A 584 13.83 -37.99 -6.41
CA VAL A 584 13.34 -39.32 -6.04
C VAL A 584 13.03 -40.10 -7.30
N THR A 585 13.56 -41.32 -7.35
CA THR A 585 13.26 -42.30 -8.39
C THR A 585 12.06 -43.15 -7.97
N VAL A 586 11.02 -43.13 -8.80
CA VAL A 586 9.85 -43.98 -8.65
C VAL A 586 10.16 -45.37 -9.19
N ASP A 587 10.07 -46.37 -8.33
CA ASP A 587 10.18 -47.77 -8.73
C ASP A 587 8.80 -48.26 -9.18
N ILE A 588 8.63 -48.47 -10.49
CA ILE A 588 7.40 -49.03 -11.07
C ILE A 588 7.32 -50.54 -10.76
N GLY A 589 8.43 -51.16 -10.37
CA GLY A 589 8.54 -52.57 -10.10
C GLY A 589 8.65 -53.40 -11.37
N THR A 590 8.15 -54.63 -11.31
CA THR A 590 8.21 -55.59 -12.41
C THR A 590 6.94 -55.51 -13.24
N ILE A 591 7.09 -55.23 -14.53
CA ILE A 591 6.03 -55.26 -15.54
C ILE A 591 6.07 -56.61 -16.25
N GLU A 592 4.96 -57.32 -16.20
CA GLU A 592 4.84 -58.69 -16.69
C GLU A 592 4.07 -58.71 -18.02
N ASN A 593 4.57 -59.45 -19.02
CA ASN A 593 3.83 -59.74 -20.25
C ASN A 593 3.27 -61.14 -20.22
N HIS A 594 1.94 -61.20 -20.23
CA HIS A 594 1.21 -62.43 -20.43
C HIS A 594 1.01 -62.68 -21.92
N SER A 595 1.06 -63.93 -22.35
CA SER A 595 0.65 -64.28 -23.71
C SER A 595 -0.81 -63.95 -23.97
N GLU A 596 -1.13 -63.54 -25.19
CA GLU A 596 -2.52 -63.48 -25.64
C GLU A 596 -3.13 -64.88 -25.59
N PRO A 597 -4.40 -65.01 -25.13
CA PRO A 597 -5.04 -66.30 -25.11
C PRO A 597 -5.28 -66.78 -26.55
N THR A 598 -5.10 -68.08 -26.80
CA THR A 598 -5.35 -68.69 -28.11
C THR A 598 -6.77 -69.25 -28.11
N PRO A 599 -7.71 -68.68 -28.88
CA PRO A 599 -9.09 -69.13 -28.85
C PRO A 599 -9.22 -70.59 -29.31
N VAL A 600 -10.21 -71.28 -28.74
CA VAL A 600 -10.57 -72.64 -29.13
C VAL A 600 -12.03 -72.66 -29.55
N ILE A 601 -12.33 -73.35 -30.66
CA ILE A 601 -13.68 -73.53 -31.19
C ILE A 601 -14.07 -75.00 -31.01
N THR A 602 -15.30 -75.25 -30.55
CA THR A 602 -15.95 -76.56 -30.61
C THR A 602 -17.37 -76.34 -31.07
N THR A 603 -17.88 -77.16 -31.98
CA THR A 603 -19.22 -76.92 -32.55
C THR A 603 -20.08 -78.18 -32.68
N GLN A 604 -21.38 -77.97 -32.84
CA GLN A 604 -22.38 -79.02 -32.96
C GLN A 604 -23.53 -78.59 -33.87
N ALA A 605 -23.62 -79.20 -35.04
CA ALA A 605 -24.63 -78.89 -36.04
C ALA A 605 -25.82 -79.84 -35.92
N SER A 606 -27.03 -79.31 -36.07
CA SER A 606 -28.26 -80.11 -36.14
C SER A 606 -29.37 -79.39 -36.89
N ASP A 607 -30.42 -80.12 -37.28
CA ASP A 607 -31.66 -79.53 -37.76
C ASP A 607 -32.31 -78.65 -36.69
N ALA A 608 -32.63 -77.40 -37.02
CA ALA A 608 -33.22 -76.49 -36.04
C ALA A 608 -34.55 -77.00 -35.45
N LYS A 609 -35.33 -77.78 -36.21
CA LYS A 609 -36.65 -78.29 -35.79
C LYS A 609 -36.55 -79.59 -34.99
N THR A 610 -35.75 -80.54 -35.45
CA THR A 610 -35.69 -81.91 -34.92
C THR A 610 -34.49 -82.19 -34.02
N GLN A 611 -33.47 -81.32 -34.06
CA GLN A 611 -32.20 -81.46 -33.35
C GLN A 611 -31.43 -82.73 -33.75
N TYR A 612 -31.73 -83.30 -34.93
CA TYR A 612 -31.01 -84.43 -35.51
C TYR A 612 -30.02 -83.97 -36.58
N GLN A 613 -28.99 -84.79 -36.79
CA GLN A 613 -28.01 -84.62 -37.85
C GLN A 613 -28.43 -85.25 -39.19
N ILE A 614 -29.72 -85.53 -39.35
CA ILE A 614 -30.29 -86.11 -40.57
C ILE A 614 -31.46 -85.23 -40.98
N ILE A 615 -31.36 -84.61 -42.16
CA ILE A 615 -32.33 -83.61 -42.63
C ILE A 615 -32.87 -84.03 -43.98
N LYS A 616 -34.18 -84.20 -44.09
CA LYS A 616 -34.80 -84.42 -45.40
C LYS A 616 -34.66 -83.16 -46.27
N PRO A 617 -34.16 -83.26 -47.52
CA PRO A 617 -34.05 -82.12 -48.44
C PRO A 617 -35.36 -81.32 -48.55
N SER A 618 -35.27 -79.99 -48.44
CA SER A 618 -36.39 -79.05 -48.51
C SER A 618 -35.95 -77.68 -49.03
N ALA A 619 -36.91 -76.89 -49.53
CA ALA A 619 -36.68 -75.52 -49.97
C ALA A 619 -36.42 -74.53 -48.82
N ASP A 620 -36.68 -74.92 -47.58
CA ASP A 620 -36.64 -74.09 -46.36
C ASP A 620 -35.81 -74.72 -45.23
N THR A 621 -34.71 -75.38 -45.55
CA THR A 621 -33.85 -76.00 -44.52
C THR A 621 -33.21 -74.95 -43.61
N ASP A 622 -33.17 -75.27 -42.31
CA ASP A 622 -32.53 -74.47 -41.27
C ASP A 622 -31.63 -75.39 -40.42
N ILE A 623 -30.33 -75.30 -40.65
CA ILE A 623 -29.34 -75.94 -39.78
C ILE A 623 -28.98 -74.95 -38.68
N VAL A 624 -29.08 -75.37 -37.43
CA VAL A 624 -28.53 -74.63 -36.29
C VAL A 624 -27.21 -75.27 -35.89
N ASP A 625 -26.14 -74.49 -35.94
CA ASP A 625 -24.83 -74.88 -35.46
C ASP A 625 -24.52 -74.18 -34.14
N LYS A 626 -24.25 -74.97 -33.09
CA LYS A 626 -24.00 -74.47 -31.75
C LYS A 626 -22.50 -74.35 -31.51
N VAL A 627 -21.95 -73.19 -31.80
CA VAL A 627 -20.53 -72.89 -31.65
C VAL A 627 -20.21 -72.47 -30.22
N THR A 628 -19.32 -73.20 -29.56
CA THR A 628 -18.70 -72.84 -28.28
C THR A 628 -17.28 -72.33 -28.53
N ILE A 629 -16.97 -71.15 -27.99
CA ILE A 629 -15.67 -70.49 -28.12
C ILE A 629 -15.10 -70.23 -26.72
N THR A 630 -13.87 -70.66 -26.44
CA THR A 630 -13.15 -70.37 -25.18
C THR A 630 -11.85 -69.63 -25.44
N ASP A 631 -11.20 -69.16 -24.37
CA ASP A 631 -9.83 -68.59 -24.41
C ASP A 631 -9.72 -67.37 -25.35
N THR A 632 -10.75 -66.52 -25.34
CA THR A 632 -10.76 -65.27 -26.09
C THR A 632 -10.29 -64.11 -25.21
N MET A 633 -9.76 -63.05 -25.83
CA MET A 633 -9.32 -61.86 -25.10
C MET A 633 -10.52 -60.97 -24.74
N ALA A 634 -10.70 -60.68 -23.46
CA ALA A 634 -11.74 -59.77 -22.99
C ALA A 634 -11.62 -58.38 -23.66
N GLY A 635 -12.75 -57.82 -24.06
CA GLY A 635 -12.86 -56.54 -24.76
C GLY A 635 -12.53 -56.59 -26.26
N ARG A 636 -12.03 -57.71 -26.79
CA ARG A 636 -11.77 -57.87 -28.23
C ARG A 636 -13.04 -58.29 -28.96
N GLU A 637 -13.30 -57.65 -30.09
CA GLU A 637 -14.37 -58.03 -31.01
C GLU A 637 -13.88 -59.15 -31.95
N TYR A 638 -14.65 -60.23 -32.01
CA TYR A 638 -14.41 -61.36 -32.88
C TYR A 638 -15.59 -61.59 -33.82
N THR A 639 -15.30 -62.09 -35.02
CA THR A 639 -16.31 -62.54 -35.99
C THR A 639 -16.14 -64.04 -36.21
N ILE A 640 -17.16 -64.83 -35.88
CA ILE A 640 -17.22 -66.25 -36.23
C ILE A 640 -17.95 -66.38 -37.56
N THR A 641 -17.39 -67.14 -38.50
CA THR A 641 -18.00 -67.43 -39.79
C THR A 641 -18.01 -68.92 -40.02
N GLY A 642 -19.21 -69.46 -40.17
CA GLY A 642 -19.46 -70.84 -40.51
C GLY A 642 -19.74 -70.98 -41.99
N THR A 643 -19.22 -72.04 -42.60
CA THR A 643 -19.42 -72.38 -44.01
C THR A 643 -19.84 -73.83 -44.12
N LEU A 644 -20.93 -74.13 -44.83
CA LEU A 644 -21.29 -75.51 -45.15
C LEU A 644 -20.38 -76.02 -46.27
N MET A 645 -19.75 -77.15 -46.02
CA MET A 645 -18.83 -77.83 -46.93
C MET A 645 -19.42 -79.19 -47.32
N ASP A 646 -19.37 -79.55 -48.60
CA ASP A 646 -19.70 -80.90 -49.06
C ASP A 646 -18.59 -81.86 -48.60
N LYS A 647 -18.96 -82.94 -47.88
CA LYS A 647 -17.99 -83.84 -47.25
C LYS A 647 -17.11 -84.56 -48.25
N ASP A 648 -17.65 -84.93 -49.41
CA ASP A 648 -16.94 -85.76 -50.38
C ASP A 648 -15.98 -84.93 -51.24
N THR A 649 -16.36 -83.68 -51.55
CA THR A 649 -15.54 -82.80 -52.41
C THR A 649 -14.63 -81.86 -51.62
N GLY A 650 -14.96 -81.55 -50.36
CA GLY A 650 -14.30 -80.51 -49.57
C GLY A 650 -14.54 -79.10 -50.10
N GLU A 651 -15.51 -78.91 -51.00
CA GLU A 651 -15.89 -77.60 -51.54
C GLU A 651 -17.11 -77.04 -50.81
N ALA A 652 -17.22 -75.70 -50.75
CA ALA A 652 -18.37 -75.06 -50.13
C ALA A 652 -19.67 -75.40 -50.88
N VAL A 653 -20.72 -75.66 -50.13
CA VAL A 653 -22.06 -75.88 -50.67
C VAL A 653 -22.55 -74.58 -51.30
N MET A 654 -22.92 -74.62 -52.58
CA MET A 654 -23.35 -73.46 -53.34
C MET A 654 -24.87 -73.46 -53.54
N VAL A 655 -25.52 -72.35 -53.20
CA VAL A 655 -26.94 -72.09 -53.50
C VAL A 655 -27.04 -70.77 -54.26
N ASN A 656 -27.67 -70.79 -55.43
CA ASN A 656 -27.79 -69.63 -56.32
C ASN A 656 -26.43 -68.93 -56.64
N GLY A 657 -25.35 -69.72 -56.72
CA GLY A 657 -24.00 -69.23 -57.02
C GLY A 657 -23.24 -68.62 -55.83
N ASN A 658 -23.80 -68.64 -54.62
CA ASN A 658 -23.14 -68.18 -53.40
C ASN A 658 -22.90 -69.34 -52.43
N PRO A 659 -21.78 -69.35 -51.68
CA PRO A 659 -21.56 -70.34 -50.64
C PRO A 659 -22.55 -70.14 -49.50
N VAL A 660 -23.05 -71.24 -48.94
CA VAL A 660 -23.94 -71.22 -47.77
C VAL A 660 -23.10 -70.94 -46.53
N THR A 661 -23.26 -69.74 -45.98
CA THR A 661 -22.49 -69.23 -44.84
C THR A 661 -23.40 -68.57 -43.80
N ALA A 662 -22.96 -68.59 -42.54
CA ALA A 662 -23.54 -67.83 -41.46
C ALA A 662 -22.40 -67.10 -40.74
N SER A 663 -22.65 -65.90 -40.24
CA SER A 663 -21.63 -65.12 -39.54
C SER A 663 -22.24 -64.32 -38.39
N GLN A 664 -21.52 -64.24 -37.27
CA GLN A 664 -21.88 -63.43 -36.12
C GLN A 664 -20.66 -62.74 -35.54
N THR A 665 -20.84 -61.50 -35.10
CA THR A 665 -19.82 -60.72 -34.41
C THR A 665 -20.18 -60.57 -32.94
N PHE A 666 -19.19 -60.72 -32.05
CA PHE A 666 -19.36 -60.51 -30.62
C PHE A 666 -18.11 -59.89 -29.99
N THR A 667 -18.31 -59.05 -28.99
CA THR A 667 -17.24 -58.63 -28.08
C THR A 667 -17.08 -59.68 -26.99
N SER A 668 -15.89 -60.24 -26.85
CA SER A 668 -15.59 -61.21 -25.79
C SER A 668 -15.49 -60.51 -24.43
N ASP A 669 -15.97 -61.16 -23.38
CA ASP A 669 -15.74 -60.78 -21.98
C ASP A 669 -14.60 -61.60 -21.33
N GLY A 670 -13.88 -62.40 -22.13
CA GLY A 670 -12.83 -63.31 -21.70
C GLY A 670 -13.33 -64.67 -21.21
N THR A 671 -14.65 -64.89 -21.20
CA THR A 671 -15.25 -66.15 -20.75
C THR A 671 -15.74 -67.00 -21.93
N LYS A 672 -16.23 -68.21 -21.62
CA LYS A 672 -16.83 -69.12 -22.61
C LYS A 672 -18.02 -68.45 -23.30
N LYS A 673 -17.98 -68.35 -24.62
CA LYS A 673 -19.09 -67.91 -25.46
C LYS A 673 -19.78 -69.10 -26.12
N VAL A 674 -21.11 -69.07 -26.18
CA VAL A 674 -21.92 -70.03 -26.95
C VAL A 674 -22.80 -69.23 -27.90
N LEU A 675 -22.80 -69.58 -29.18
CA LEU A 675 -23.54 -68.94 -30.25
C LEU A 675 -24.31 -70.00 -31.02
N ASP A 676 -25.58 -69.71 -31.33
CA ASP A 676 -26.38 -70.54 -32.23
C ASP A 676 -26.36 -69.87 -33.62
N MET A 677 -25.73 -70.52 -34.60
CA MET A 677 -25.55 -70.04 -35.97
C MET A 677 -26.54 -70.74 -36.90
N HIS A 678 -27.46 -69.95 -37.47
CA HIS A 678 -28.50 -70.46 -38.36
C HIS A 678 -28.09 -70.38 -39.83
N PHE A 679 -28.24 -71.48 -40.55
CA PHE A 679 -28.02 -71.59 -41.99
C PHE A 679 -29.34 -71.88 -42.68
N ASN A 680 -29.96 -70.85 -43.24
CA ASN A 680 -31.21 -70.97 -43.98
C ASN A 680 -30.96 -71.03 -45.49
N PHE A 681 -31.30 -72.15 -46.12
CA PHE A 681 -31.06 -72.35 -47.55
C PHE A 681 -31.96 -73.42 -48.17
N ASP A 682 -32.05 -73.43 -49.50
CA ASP A 682 -32.69 -74.49 -50.26
C ASP A 682 -31.75 -75.70 -50.37
N SER A 683 -32.06 -76.77 -49.63
CA SER A 683 -31.29 -78.01 -49.62
C SER A 683 -31.81 -79.06 -50.61
N SER A 684 -32.79 -78.73 -51.47
CA SER A 684 -33.44 -79.68 -52.38
C SER A 684 -32.46 -80.43 -53.29
N ALA A 685 -31.31 -79.83 -53.60
CA ALA A 685 -30.25 -80.41 -54.42
C ALA A 685 -29.24 -81.28 -53.64
N LEU A 686 -29.39 -81.41 -52.31
CA LEU A 686 -28.48 -82.16 -51.44
C LEU A 686 -28.89 -83.60 -51.15
N GLY A 687 -29.96 -84.12 -51.78
CA GLY A 687 -30.38 -85.51 -51.58
C GLY A 687 -29.25 -86.52 -51.82
N GLY A 688 -28.98 -87.37 -50.84
CA GLY A 688 -27.89 -88.34 -50.83
C GLY A 688 -26.53 -87.81 -50.37
N LYS A 689 -26.38 -86.51 -50.09
CA LYS A 689 -25.10 -85.88 -49.71
C LYS A 689 -24.91 -85.78 -48.20
N THR A 690 -23.65 -85.67 -47.80
CA THR A 690 -23.25 -85.33 -46.43
C THR A 690 -22.55 -83.99 -46.46
N VAL A 691 -22.90 -83.08 -45.55
CA VAL A 691 -22.25 -81.78 -45.39
C VAL A 691 -21.65 -81.65 -44.00
N VAL A 692 -20.65 -80.79 -43.87
CA VAL A 692 -19.95 -80.49 -42.62
C VAL A 692 -19.94 -78.98 -42.46
N VAL A 693 -20.27 -78.48 -41.26
CA VAL A 693 -20.14 -77.06 -40.95
C VAL A 693 -18.70 -76.80 -40.50
N CYS A 694 -17.98 -75.93 -41.21
CA CYS A 694 -16.61 -75.52 -40.85
C CYS A 694 -16.61 -74.07 -40.38
N GLU A 695 -15.90 -73.82 -39.28
CA GLU A 695 -15.93 -72.55 -38.56
C GLU A 695 -14.59 -71.83 -38.60
N LYS A 696 -14.65 -70.50 -38.72
CA LYS A 696 -13.49 -69.62 -38.72
C LYS A 696 -13.74 -68.40 -37.85
N LEU A 697 -12.96 -68.26 -36.78
CA LEU A 697 -12.98 -67.11 -35.88
C LEU A 697 -11.91 -66.11 -36.30
N THR A 698 -12.29 -64.86 -36.54
CA THR A 698 -11.37 -63.77 -36.89
C THR A 698 -11.47 -62.59 -35.93
N TYR A 699 -10.41 -61.78 -35.84
CA TYR A 699 -10.48 -60.40 -35.33
C TYR A 699 -9.69 -59.50 -36.27
N GLY A 700 -10.30 -58.43 -36.78
CA GLY A 700 -9.76 -57.70 -37.92
C GLY A 700 -9.46 -58.65 -39.09
N ASP A 701 -8.25 -58.58 -39.64
CA ASP A 701 -7.79 -59.47 -40.73
C ASP A 701 -7.13 -60.77 -40.22
N TYR A 702 -7.05 -60.97 -38.91
CA TYR A 702 -6.35 -62.12 -38.32
C TYR A 702 -7.29 -63.30 -38.07
N VAL A 703 -6.83 -64.51 -38.40
CA VAL A 703 -7.53 -65.76 -38.11
C VAL A 703 -7.11 -66.25 -36.72
N ALA A 704 -8.01 -66.13 -35.76
CA ALA A 704 -7.75 -66.41 -34.35
C ALA A 704 -7.85 -67.92 -34.03
N ALA A 705 -8.80 -68.61 -34.66
CA ALA A 705 -8.98 -70.05 -34.54
C ALA A 705 -9.81 -70.56 -35.73
N THR A 706 -9.68 -71.83 -36.06
CA THR A 706 -10.51 -72.54 -37.03
C THR A 706 -10.94 -73.89 -36.48
N GLU A 707 -12.09 -74.36 -36.93
CA GLU A 707 -12.55 -75.74 -36.77
C GLU A 707 -12.99 -76.20 -38.16
N GLU A 708 -12.10 -76.90 -38.86
CA GLU A 708 -12.25 -77.30 -40.27
C GLU A 708 -12.16 -78.82 -40.44
N ASP A 709 -12.34 -79.60 -39.37
CA ASP A 709 -12.26 -81.06 -39.45
C ASP A 709 -13.48 -81.65 -40.19
N MET A 710 -13.28 -82.05 -41.45
CA MET A 710 -14.28 -82.69 -42.30
C MET A 710 -14.76 -84.07 -41.79
N GLU A 711 -14.07 -84.65 -40.81
CA GLU A 711 -14.44 -85.92 -40.17
C GLU A 711 -15.16 -85.75 -38.82
N ASN A 712 -15.33 -84.51 -38.35
CA ASN A 712 -16.00 -84.24 -37.09
C ASN A 712 -17.50 -84.58 -37.19
N LYS A 713 -17.89 -85.61 -36.44
CA LYS A 713 -19.26 -86.13 -36.43
C LYS A 713 -20.26 -85.16 -35.81
N ASP A 714 -19.84 -84.32 -34.86
CA ASP A 714 -20.73 -83.40 -34.15
C ASP A 714 -21.18 -82.24 -35.06
N GLN A 715 -20.43 -81.94 -36.13
CA GLN A 715 -20.75 -80.88 -37.10
C GLN A 715 -21.17 -81.42 -38.48
N THR A 716 -21.40 -82.73 -38.60
CA THR A 716 -21.78 -83.41 -39.86
C THR A 716 -23.30 -83.58 -39.97
N ILE A 717 -23.89 -83.23 -41.12
CA ILE A 717 -25.31 -83.40 -41.43
C ILE A 717 -25.48 -84.26 -42.68
N TYR A 718 -26.33 -85.28 -42.59
CA TYR A 718 -26.69 -86.15 -43.72
C TYR A 718 -28.06 -85.79 -44.30
N PHE A 719 -28.14 -85.69 -45.63
CA PHE A 719 -29.37 -85.50 -46.37
C PHE A 719 -29.75 -86.82 -47.06
N PRO A 720 -30.71 -87.60 -46.53
CA PRO A 720 -31.04 -88.94 -47.03
C PRO A 720 -31.80 -88.95 -48.36
#